data_AF-A0A9J7ZM65-F1
#
_entry.id   AF-A0A9J7ZM65-F1
#
_cell.length_a   1.000
_cell.length_b   1.000
_cell.length_c   1.000
_cell.angle_alpha   90.00
_cell.angle_beta   90.00
_cell.angle_gamma   90.00
#
_symmetry.space_group_name_H-M   'P 1'
#
loop_
_entity.id
_entity.type
_entity.pdbx_description
1 polymer ?
#
loop_
_entity_poly.entity_id
_entity_poly.type
_entity_poly.pdbx_seq_one_letter_code
_entity_poly.pdbx_strand_id
1 'polypeptide(L)'
;MNRGRGVRKRTAPEKSDAFETCHEEIHVEIHQLFNKVRSYVPPAGGEWTLPDPSVVLCDPHVSHPRLQALKQTLNEVKNQLSDKDLSVWHQHTCFTNRAGSVTARLRSTTNAELCTQAWAKFYEILGTFKLLPDNALKSGELNSIHLCEAPGAFISALNHFLKTSGLYCDWNWIANTLNPYYEANGRGCTITDDRLIAHTLPWWFFGSDNTGDIMLQKHLLELPRFVSNMRSVDLVTADGSFDCQGDPGEQERLVAPLQYCEAVCALLLLGTGGSFVLKMFTLFEHSSVCLLYLLACCFRSVNIFKPGTSKSGNSELYIVCLDYQAKEQIRPLLSKLIRNYGPDLASTAALFPRRCIPDSFLSQHEEICTFFHALQVNTIQENLTLFISMSVEQRRRLEQLREYAAEFYTKRFNVHYLPRKSWVCRGGVARWVKIGERKQMGSFNQRKEMELQGWKQRLAHGNYGAFIERHCGGTEGCENVLSGPLDECDLGAWFALEGAALPKVCSSTFCDQEMLDFLNEALEENLRVKGANHSEGALPVCSSCSIDSPVGILSEICSHPDVTSCVVLGSQSWCDGTLVGVKLQPEFLQGPSCCEVQDSTLHDGQPDYQFELLNTVLFALQKQHQGSTLVIPLCSVLTRFTSGLVFTLHLCFRYITFRCSSGWPPAALVCVGFSPPSALPRLLDFLRDVLEKMKKVKLELGRQILQFVPLEELLRGEVPRFLSSFNTAVVRQQLHVLMQVE
;
A
#
# COMPACT_ATOMS: atom_id res chain seq x y z
N MET A 1 87.37 -20.85 -28.75
CA MET A 1 86.42 -19.73 -28.66
C MET A 1 85.09 -20.24 -28.11
N ASN A 2 84.57 -19.52 -27.12
CA ASN A 2 83.48 -19.86 -26.19
C ASN A 2 82.17 -20.35 -26.86
N ARG A 3 81.59 -21.48 -26.40
CA ARG A 3 80.48 -21.61 -25.41
C ARG A 3 79.26 -20.76 -25.78
N GLY A 4 78.17 -21.36 -26.27
CA GLY A 4 77.03 -21.85 -25.47
C GLY A 4 75.81 -20.94 -25.74
N ARG A 5 74.54 -21.27 -25.58
CA ARG A 5 73.77 -22.35 -24.95
C ARG A 5 72.42 -22.43 -25.70
N GLY A 6 71.80 -23.61 -25.69
CA GLY A 6 70.54 -23.89 -26.38
C GLY A 6 69.35 -23.02 -25.98
N VAL A 7 68.46 -22.82 -26.96
CA VAL A 7 67.11 -22.32 -26.77
C VAL A 7 66.30 -23.44 -26.12
N ARG A 8 66.21 -23.43 -24.78
CA ARG A 8 65.15 -24.14 -24.06
C ARG A 8 63.83 -23.42 -24.36
N LYS A 9 62.87 -24.15 -24.94
CA LYS A 9 61.43 -23.82 -24.89
C LYS A 9 61.09 -23.35 -23.48
N ARG A 10 60.73 -22.07 -23.33
CA ARG A 10 59.97 -21.59 -22.18
C ARG A 10 58.50 -21.83 -22.50
N THR A 11 57.97 -22.94 -22.02
CA THR A 11 56.54 -23.06 -21.73
C THR A 11 56.20 -22.11 -20.59
N ALA A 12 55.22 -21.24 -20.79
CA ALA A 12 54.36 -20.63 -19.76
C ALA A 12 53.33 -19.67 -20.41
N PRO A 13 52.12 -19.48 -19.83
CA PRO A 13 51.40 -20.38 -18.94
C PRO A 13 49.93 -20.61 -19.35
N GLU A 14 49.34 -21.66 -18.76
CA GLU A 14 47.92 -21.99 -18.66
C GLU A 14 47.09 -20.79 -18.14
N LYS A 15 46.73 -19.85 -19.02
CA LYS A 15 45.82 -18.74 -18.70
C LYS A 15 44.50 -18.79 -19.49
N SER A 16 44.38 -19.66 -20.51
CA SER A 16 43.12 -19.86 -21.24
C SER A 16 42.13 -20.67 -20.43
N ASP A 17 42.57 -21.81 -19.88
CA ASP A 17 41.67 -22.78 -19.26
C ASP A 17 40.98 -22.23 -18.01
N ALA A 18 41.69 -21.48 -17.17
CA ALA A 18 41.13 -20.87 -15.95
C ALA A 18 40.13 -19.73 -16.24
N PHE A 19 40.28 -19.05 -17.38
CA PHE A 19 39.37 -17.95 -17.77
C PHE A 19 38.11 -18.52 -18.46
N GLU A 20 38.26 -19.58 -19.25
CA GLU A 20 37.14 -20.32 -19.85
C GLU A 20 36.31 -21.08 -18.81
N THR A 21 36.94 -21.79 -17.85
CA THR A 21 36.22 -22.47 -16.75
C THR A 21 35.45 -21.50 -15.87
N CYS A 22 36.03 -20.34 -15.54
CA CYS A 22 35.34 -19.30 -14.76
C CYS A 22 34.07 -18.78 -15.46
N HIS A 23 34.12 -18.64 -16.80
CA HIS A 23 32.95 -18.27 -17.59
C HIS A 23 31.89 -19.38 -17.61
N GLU A 24 32.27 -20.65 -17.76
CA GLU A 24 31.32 -21.77 -17.70
C GLU A 24 30.62 -21.88 -16.34
N GLU A 25 31.35 -21.72 -15.24
CA GLU A 25 30.78 -21.74 -13.88
C GLU A 25 29.73 -20.63 -13.68
N ILE A 26 30.02 -19.41 -14.15
CA ILE A 26 29.08 -18.28 -14.10
C ILE A 26 27.81 -18.59 -14.90
N HIS A 27 27.96 -19.17 -16.09
CA HIS A 27 26.84 -19.55 -16.94
C HIS A 27 25.94 -20.59 -16.24
N VAL A 28 26.53 -21.63 -15.64
CA VAL A 28 25.79 -22.67 -14.92
C VAL A 28 25.06 -22.09 -13.71
N GLU A 29 25.72 -21.26 -12.90
CA GLU A 29 25.10 -20.65 -11.71
C GLU A 29 23.90 -19.77 -12.09
N ILE A 30 24.04 -18.93 -13.12
CA ILE A 30 22.94 -18.06 -13.58
C ILE A 30 21.83 -18.87 -14.24
N HIS A 31 22.14 -19.93 -14.99
CA HIS A 31 21.11 -20.81 -15.52
C HIS A 31 20.33 -21.49 -14.38
N GLN A 32 20.99 -21.95 -13.32
CA GLN A 32 20.33 -22.50 -12.14
C GLN A 32 19.49 -21.46 -11.40
N LEU A 33 19.96 -20.22 -11.30
CA LEU A 33 19.24 -19.10 -10.68
C LEU A 33 17.86 -18.87 -11.30
N PHE A 34 17.72 -19.03 -12.62
CA PHE A 34 16.47 -18.80 -13.35
C PHE A 34 15.64 -20.08 -13.61
N ASN A 35 16.03 -21.23 -13.02
CA ASN A 35 15.34 -22.53 -13.22
C ASN A 35 14.94 -23.22 -11.90
N LYS A 36 14.68 -22.45 -10.84
CA LYS A 36 14.24 -22.97 -9.53
C LYS A 36 12.74 -23.29 -9.53
N VAL A 37 12.34 -24.34 -10.25
CA VAL A 37 10.96 -24.83 -10.36
C VAL A 37 10.85 -26.25 -9.81
N ARG A 38 9.74 -26.55 -9.13
CA ARG A 38 9.27 -27.91 -8.87
C ARG A 38 7.79 -28.01 -9.17
N SER A 39 7.31 -29.17 -9.60
CA SER A 39 5.92 -29.37 -10.01
C SER A 39 5.33 -30.56 -9.26
N TYR A 40 4.06 -30.46 -8.91
CA TYR A 40 3.33 -31.64 -8.48
C TYR A 40 2.97 -32.50 -9.70
N VAL A 41 3.13 -33.81 -9.57
CA VAL A 41 2.84 -34.79 -10.61
C VAL A 41 1.79 -35.76 -10.06
N PRO A 42 0.50 -35.57 -10.39
CA PRO A 42 -0.55 -36.49 -9.96
C PRO A 42 -0.27 -37.92 -10.44
N PRO A 43 -0.46 -38.95 -9.59
CA PRO A 43 -0.36 -40.34 -10.00
C PRO A 43 -1.38 -40.69 -11.10
N ALA A 44 -0.98 -41.55 -12.04
CA ALA A 44 -1.82 -41.93 -13.18
C ALA A 44 -3.18 -42.58 -12.79
N GLY A 45 -3.32 -43.06 -11.55
CA GLY A 45 -4.54 -43.69 -11.02
C GLY A 45 -5.64 -42.73 -10.55
N GLY A 46 -5.45 -41.41 -10.65
CA GLY A 46 -6.47 -40.44 -10.22
C GLY A 46 -6.70 -40.40 -8.70
N GLU A 47 -5.65 -40.71 -7.93
CA GLU A 47 -5.70 -40.72 -6.46
C GLU A 47 -6.02 -39.34 -5.86
N TRP A 48 -5.57 -38.28 -6.53
CA TRP A 48 -5.76 -36.91 -6.06
C TRP A 48 -7.11 -36.40 -6.54
N THR A 49 -8.07 -36.37 -5.62
CA THR A 49 -9.43 -35.91 -5.89
C THR A 49 -9.86 -34.90 -4.84
N LEU A 50 -10.79 -34.01 -5.23
CA LEU A 50 -11.43 -33.08 -4.32
C LEU A 50 -12.04 -33.83 -3.12
N PRO A 51 -11.70 -33.45 -1.87
CA PRO A 51 -12.31 -34.03 -0.69
C PRO A 51 -13.82 -33.78 -0.62
N ASP A 52 -14.55 -34.71 0.01
CA ASP A 52 -15.99 -34.56 0.23
C ASP A 52 -16.28 -33.31 1.10
N PRO A 53 -17.17 -32.39 0.69
CA PRO A 53 -17.47 -31.18 1.44
C PRO A 53 -17.89 -31.43 2.91
N SER A 54 -18.46 -32.60 3.24
CA SER A 54 -18.90 -32.93 4.61
C SER A 54 -17.73 -33.04 5.60
N VAL A 55 -16.52 -33.35 5.16
CA VAL A 55 -15.35 -33.55 6.04
C VAL A 55 -14.41 -32.34 6.13
N VAL A 56 -14.62 -31.33 5.29
CA VAL A 56 -13.81 -30.10 5.22
C VAL A 56 -14.11 -29.20 6.43
N LEU A 57 -13.10 -28.56 7.04
CA LEU A 57 -13.28 -27.68 8.22
C LEU A 57 -13.88 -28.36 9.47
N CYS A 58 -13.64 -29.65 9.64
CA CYS A 58 -14.17 -30.42 10.78
C CYS A 58 -13.10 -30.80 11.83
N ASP A 59 -11.83 -30.75 11.47
CA ASP A 59 -10.71 -31.24 12.28
C ASP A 59 -9.73 -30.08 12.60
N PRO A 60 -8.98 -30.15 13.72
CA PRO A 60 -7.92 -29.18 14.00
C PRO A 60 -6.73 -29.35 13.06
N HIS A 61 -5.87 -28.32 12.99
CA HIS A 61 -4.62 -28.39 12.24
C HIS A 61 -3.71 -29.50 12.76
N VAL A 62 -3.11 -30.26 11.83
CA VAL A 62 -2.20 -31.36 12.14
C VAL A 62 -0.76 -30.93 11.90
N SER A 63 0.11 -31.21 12.87
CA SER A 63 1.56 -31.00 12.71
C SER A 63 2.18 -32.10 11.85
N HIS A 64 3.02 -31.70 10.89
CA HIS A 64 3.80 -32.61 10.04
C HIS A 64 5.26 -32.64 10.52
N PRO A 65 5.73 -33.71 11.20
CA PRO A 65 7.03 -33.70 11.89
C PRO A 65 8.22 -33.32 11.00
N ARG A 66 8.26 -33.81 9.75
CA ARG A 66 9.34 -33.51 8.80
C ARG A 66 9.32 -32.04 8.37
N LEU A 67 8.15 -31.48 8.09
CA LEU A 67 8.02 -30.08 7.71
C LEU A 67 8.35 -29.14 8.88
N GLN A 68 7.96 -29.50 10.09
CA GLN A 68 8.29 -28.72 11.29
C GLN A 68 9.79 -28.75 11.62
N ALA A 69 10.49 -29.85 11.34
CA ALA A 69 11.95 -29.90 11.43
C ALA A 69 12.63 -28.93 10.42
N LEU A 70 12.09 -28.80 9.20
CA LEU A 70 12.55 -27.81 8.22
C LEU A 70 12.27 -26.38 8.71
N LYS A 71 11.10 -26.13 9.29
CA LYS A 71 10.74 -24.83 9.90
C LYS A 71 11.73 -24.43 10.99
N GLN A 72 12.00 -25.34 11.93
CA GLN A 72 12.95 -25.13 13.03
C GLN A 72 14.34 -24.80 12.52
N THR A 73 14.89 -25.65 11.65
CA THR A 73 16.23 -25.46 11.04
C THR A 73 16.33 -24.13 10.30
N LEU A 74 15.33 -23.77 9.51
CA LEU A 74 15.34 -22.51 8.78
C LEU A 74 15.29 -21.30 9.72
N ASN A 75 14.46 -21.37 10.76
CA ASN A 75 14.35 -20.29 11.74
C ASN A 75 15.63 -20.14 12.56
N GLU A 76 16.32 -21.22 12.92
CA GLU A 76 17.66 -21.16 13.53
C GLU A 76 18.67 -20.40 12.67
N VAL A 77 18.67 -20.65 11.35
CA VAL A 77 19.55 -19.94 10.41
C VAL A 77 19.14 -18.46 10.27
N LYS A 78 17.84 -18.16 10.18
CA LYS A 78 17.33 -16.77 10.13
C LYS A 78 17.66 -15.99 11.39
N ASN A 79 17.62 -16.63 12.57
CA ASN A 79 17.90 -15.98 13.85
C ASN A 79 19.34 -15.47 13.97
N GLN A 80 20.28 -16.01 13.18
CA GLN A 80 21.65 -15.48 13.09
C GLN A 80 21.73 -14.07 12.47
N LEU A 81 20.62 -13.59 11.89
CA LEU A 81 20.49 -12.27 11.28
C LEU A 81 19.97 -11.20 12.27
N SER A 82 19.46 -11.59 13.44
CA SER A 82 18.73 -10.70 14.36
C SER A 82 19.57 -9.51 14.87
N ASP A 83 20.87 -9.71 15.02
CA ASP A 83 21.81 -8.67 15.50
C ASP A 83 22.40 -7.80 14.38
N LYS A 84 22.07 -8.07 13.11
CA LYS A 84 22.62 -7.31 11.99
C LYS A 84 21.84 -6.02 11.80
N ASP A 85 22.54 -4.89 11.68
CA ASP A 85 21.91 -3.63 11.28
C ASP A 85 21.20 -3.81 9.93
N LEU A 86 19.91 -3.44 9.89
CA LEU A 86 19.07 -3.70 8.73
C LEU A 86 19.55 -2.97 7.48
N SER A 87 20.06 -1.75 7.62
CA SER A 87 20.51 -0.95 6.47
C SER A 87 21.80 -1.50 5.87
N VAL A 88 22.78 -1.86 6.72
CA VAL A 88 24.06 -2.42 6.31
C VAL A 88 23.87 -3.84 5.75
N TRP A 89 23.07 -4.66 6.42
CA TRP A 89 22.73 -6.00 5.93
C TRP A 89 21.94 -5.95 4.62
N HIS A 90 21.01 -5.01 4.48
CA HIS A 90 20.28 -4.80 3.24
C HIS A 90 21.23 -4.40 2.11
N GLN A 91 22.16 -3.47 2.35
CA GLN A 91 23.16 -3.07 1.36
C GLN A 91 24.02 -4.27 0.92
N HIS A 92 24.50 -5.06 1.88
CA HIS A 92 25.26 -6.28 1.62
C HIS A 92 24.47 -7.30 0.79
N THR A 93 23.27 -7.66 1.23
CA THR A 93 22.43 -8.64 0.52
C THR A 93 21.94 -8.13 -0.84
N CYS A 94 21.79 -6.82 -1.02
CA CYS A 94 21.54 -6.22 -2.31
C CYS A 94 22.75 -6.33 -3.25
N PHE A 95 23.98 -6.24 -2.72
CA PHE A 95 25.21 -6.46 -3.48
C PHE A 95 25.41 -7.95 -3.84
N THR A 96 25.24 -8.87 -2.89
CA THR A 96 25.44 -10.32 -3.12
C THR A 96 24.30 -10.99 -3.90
N ASN A 97 23.16 -10.31 -4.10
CA ASN A 97 22.08 -10.80 -4.95
C ASN A 97 22.53 -10.85 -6.41
N ARG A 98 22.61 -12.07 -6.97
CA ARG A 98 22.99 -12.31 -8.37
C ARG A 98 22.07 -11.59 -9.36
N ALA A 99 20.76 -11.53 -9.12
CA ALA A 99 19.84 -10.80 -9.98
C ALA A 99 19.73 -9.30 -9.65
N GLY A 100 20.57 -8.78 -8.76
CA GLY A 100 20.43 -7.42 -8.21
C GLY A 100 20.57 -6.30 -9.23
N SER A 101 21.16 -6.56 -10.40
CA SER A 101 21.30 -5.58 -11.49
C SER A 101 20.19 -5.66 -12.56
N VAL A 102 19.30 -6.66 -12.50
CA VAL A 102 18.25 -6.88 -13.52
C VAL A 102 17.32 -5.67 -13.63
N THR A 103 16.70 -5.24 -12.52
CA THR A 103 15.76 -4.12 -12.54
C THR A 103 16.41 -2.81 -12.99
N ALA A 104 17.68 -2.56 -12.62
CA ALA A 104 18.42 -1.38 -13.07
C ALA A 104 18.63 -1.39 -14.59
N ARG A 105 19.02 -2.55 -15.16
CA ARG A 105 19.16 -2.76 -16.61
C ARG A 105 17.83 -2.60 -17.34
N LEU A 106 16.75 -3.15 -16.80
CA LEU A 106 15.42 -3.04 -17.40
C LEU A 106 14.96 -1.58 -17.49
N ARG A 107 15.12 -0.80 -16.41
CA ARG A 107 14.80 0.63 -16.39
C ARG A 107 15.57 1.42 -17.45
N SER A 108 16.85 1.10 -17.67
CA SER A 108 17.69 1.83 -18.63
C SER A 108 17.46 1.41 -20.10
N THR A 109 16.98 0.19 -20.36
CA THR A 109 16.91 -0.36 -21.73
C THR A 109 15.50 -0.54 -22.27
N THR A 110 14.50 -0.74 -21.41
CA THR A 110 13.15 -1.17 -21.84
C THR A 110 12.07 -0.11 -21.65
N ASN A 111 12.35 0.95 -20.89
CA ASN A 111 11.35 1.96 -20.53
C ASN A 111 10.08 1.33 -19.90
N ALA A 112 10.26 0.29 -19.08
CA ALA A 112 9.19 -0.40 -18.37
C ALA A 112 8.53 0.51 -17.32
N GLU A 113 7.19 0.60 -17.40
CA GLU A 113 6.35 1.29 -16.42
C GLU A 113 6.37 0.56 -15.07
N LEU A 114 6.47 1.30 -13.95
CA LEU A 114 6.54 0.75 -12.60
C LEU A 114 7.50 -0.45 -12.47
N CYS A 115 8.67 -0.36 -13.10
CA CYS A 115 9.67 -1.43 -13.11
C CYS A 115 10.28 -1.64 -11.71
N THR A 116 9.59 -2.40 -10.86
CA THR A 116 10.01 -2.84 -9.52
C THR A 116 10.61 -4.25 -9.56
N GLN A 117 11.00 -4.80 -8.41
CA GLN A 117 11.35 -6.23 -8.34
C GLN A 117 10.13 -7.12 -8.60
N ALA A 118 8.94 -6.75 -8.12
CA ALA A 118 7.70 -7.49 -8.39
C ALA A 118 7.39 -7.55 -9.89
N TRP A 119 7.60 -6.44 -10.61
CA TRP A 119 7.49 -6.39 -12.08
C TRP A 119 8.39 -7.45 -12.74
N ALA A 120 9.65 -7.53 -12.31
CA ALA A 120 10.62 -8.47 -12.88
C ALA A 120 10.26 -9.93 -12.53
N LYS A 121 9.80 -10.21 -11.31
CA LYS A 121 9.31 -11.54 -10.93
C LYS A 121 8.16 -12.00 -11.82
N PHE A 122 7.18 -11.13 -12.05
CA PHE A 122 6.01 -11.52 -12.85
C PHE A 122 6.34 -11.66 -14.33
N TYR A 123 7.18 -10.79 -14.88
CA TYR A 123 7.64 -10.93 -16.26
C TYR A 123 8.46 -12.23 -16.44
N GLU A 124 9.25 -12.62 -15.44
CA GLU A 124 9.92 -13.93 -15.39
C GLU A 124 8.92 -15.09 -15.41
N ILE A 125 7.84 -15.01 -14.62
CA ILE A 125 6.75 -16.01 -14.60
C ILE A 125 6.09 -16.10 -15.99
N LEU A 126 5.73 -14.97 -16.60
CA LEU A 126 5.14 -14.90 -17.95
C LEU A 126 6.05 -15.52 -19.02
N GLY A 127 7.37 -15.31 -18.91
CA GLY A 127 8.34 -15.86 -19.85
C GLY A 127 8.73 -17.32 -19.59
N THR A 128 8.34 -17.88 -18.44
CA THR A 128 8.64 -19.27 -18.03
C THR A 128 7.44 -20.19 -18.22
N PHE A 129 6.23 -19.69 -17.93
CA PHE A 129 4.99 -20.47 -17.97
C PHE A 129 4.02 -19.91 -19.00
N LYS A 130 3.27 -20.80 -19.66
CA LYS A 130 2.17 -20.41 -20.56
C LYS A 130 0.94 -19.99 -19.75
N LEU A 131 1.01 -18.84 -19.09
CA LEU A 131 -0.06 -18.32 -18.24
C LEU A 131 -1.31 -17.94 -19.03
N LEU A 132 -1.13 -17.37 -20.22
CA LEU A 132 -2.23 -16.85 -21.03
C LEU A 132 -2.88 -17.99 -21.81
N PRO A 133 -4.17 -18.31 -21.59
CA PRO A 133 -4.82 -19.43 -22.28
C PRO A 133 -4.90 -19.19 -23.80
N ASP A 134 -4.54 -20.20 -24.59
CA ASP A 134 -4.59 -20.12 -26.06
C ASP A 134 -5.98 -19.73 -26.59
N ASN A 135 -7.05 -20.14 -25.89
CA ASN A 135 -8.42 -19.82 -26.28
C ASN A 135 -8.73 -18.33 -26.13
N ALA A 136 -8.22 -17.67 -25.07
CA ALA A 136 -8.37 -16.23 -24.87
C ALA A 136 -7.65 -15.48 -26.01
N LEU A 137 -6.39 -15.85 -26.26
CA LEU A 137 -5.57 -15.26 -27.34
C LEU A 137 -6.20 -15.44 -28.73
N LYS A 138 -6.79 -16.62 -29.01
CA LYS A 138 -7.52 -16.88 -30.27
C LYS A 138 -8.81 -16.09 -30.38
N SER A 139 -9.52 -15.90 -29.26
CA SER A 139 -10.76 -15.11 -29.23
C SER A 139 -10.52 -13.61 -29.37
N GLY A 140 -9.28 -13.16 -29.14
CA GLY A 140 -8.90 -11.75 -29.19
C GLY A 140 -9.25 -10.97 -27.93
N GLU A 141 -9.84 -11.59 -26.91
CA GLU A 141 -10.19 -10.97 -25.63
C GLU A 141 -9.43 -11.66 -24.50
N LEU A 142 -8.74 -10.89 -23.65
CA LEU A 142 -8.04 -11.40 -22.47
C LEU A 142 -8.54 -10.63 -21.25
N ASN A 143 -9.02 -11.35 -20.24
CA ASN A 143 -9.52 -10.76 -19.01
C ASN A 143 -8.69 -11.22 -17.82
N SER A 144 -8.11 -10.29 -17.06
CA SER A 144 -7.33 -10.62 -15.85
C SER A 144 -7.79 -9.89 -14.59
N ILE A 145 -7.64 -10.55 -13.45
CA ILE A 145 -7.94 -10.00 -12.13
C ILE A 145 -6.67 -10.08 -11.27
N HIS A 146 -6.31 -8.97 -10.62
CA HIS A 146 -5.10 -8.89 -9.80
C HIS A 146 -5.47 -8.55 -8.35
N LEU A 147 -5.30 -9.51 -7.45
CA LEU A 147 -5.64 -9.39 -6.04
C LEU A 147 -4.44 -8.90 -5.23
N CYS A 148 -4.70 -8.02 -4.26
CA CYS A 148 -3.68 -7.40 -3.42
C CYS A 148 -2.51 -6.77 -4.22
N GLU A 149 -2.84 -6.11 -5.32
CA GLU A 149 -1.89 -5.84 -6.41
C GLU A 149 -1.06 -4.55 -6.25
N ALA A 150 -1.39 -3.68 -5.28
CA ALA A 150 -0.66 -2.42 -5.09
C ALA A 150 0.87 -2.64 -5.03
N PRO A 151 1.68 -1.85 -5.75
CA PRO A 151 1.33 -0.61 -6.47
C PRO A 151 0.83 -0.82 -7.91
N GLY A 152 0.72 -2.07 -8.41
CA GLY A 152 0.34 -2.38 -9.79
C GLY A 152 1.45 -2.95 -10.67
N ALA A 153 2.46 -3.57 -10.06
CA ALA A 153 3.65 -4.03 -10.77
C ALA A 153 3.37 -5.20 -11.74
N PHE A 154 2.48 -6.15 -11.39
CA PHE A 154 2.10 -7.25 -12.26
C PHE A 154 1.21 -6.76 -13.39
N ILE A 155 0.32 -5.79 -13.15
CA ILE A 155 -0.48 -5.14 -14.19
C ILE A 155 0.43 -4.49 -15.24
N SER A 156 1.39 -3.65 -14.81
CA SER A 156 2.33 -3.00 -15.72
C SER A 156 3.24 -4.01 -16.44
N ALA A 157 3.65 -5.10 -15.79
CA ALA A 157 4.42 -6.18 -16.41
C ALA A 157 3.61 -6.94 -17.46
N LEU A 158 2.33 -7.26 -17.18
CA LEU A 158 1.44 -7.90 -18.13
C LEU A 158 1.21 -7.03 -19.36
N ASN A 159 0.92 -5.73 -19.16
CA ASN A 159 0.78 -4.78 -20.25
C ASN A 159 2.03 -4.77 -21.14
N HIS A 160 3.21 -4.66 -20.51
CA HIS A 160 4.48 -4.64 -21.23
C HIS A 160 4.67 -5.92 -22.04
N PHE A 161 4.42 -7.08 -21.42
CA PHE A 161 4.51 -8.37 -22.09
C PHE A 161 3.58 -8.45 -23.29
N LEU A 162 2.29 -8.13 -23.14
CA LEU A 162 1.31 -8.17 -24.23
C LEU A 162 1.71 -7.25 -25.40
N LYS A 163 2.11 -6.01 -25.10
CA LYS A 163 2.48 -5.02 -26.13
C LYS A 163 3.79 -5.32 -26.84
N THR A 164 4.69 -6.12 -26.24
CA THR A 164 6.01 -6.42 -26.81
C THR A 164 6.15 -7.83 -27.39
N SER A 165 5.28 -8.76 -27.01
CA SER A 165 5.31 -10.16 -27.46
C SER A 165 4.61 -10.41 -28.80
N GLY A 166 4.08 -9.38 -29.47
CA GLY A 166 3.33 -9.53 -30.72
C GLY A 166 1.98 -10.22 -30.56
N LEU A 167 1.46 -10.28 -29.32
CA LEU A 167 0.14 -10.82 -29.01
C LEU A 167 -0.90 -9.72 -29.24
N TYR A 168 -1.87 -9.99 -30.10
CA TYR A 168 -2.97 -9.07 -30.37
C TYR A 168 -4.20 -9.54 -29.59
N CYS A 169 -4.53 -8.82 -28.52
CA CYS A 169 -5.77 -9.00 -27.78
C CYS A 169 -6.24 -7.68 -27.18
N ASP A 170 -7.55 -7.55 -27.05
CA ASP A 170 -8.21 -6.57 -26.21
C ASP A 170 -8.10 -7.06 -24.77
N TRP A 171 -7.26 -6.39 -24.00
CA TRP A 171 -6.97 -6.76 -22.63
C TRP A 171 -7.79 -5.91 -21.67
N ASN A 172 -8.70 -6.54 -20.94
CA ASN A 172 -9.40 -5.95 -19.81
C ASN A 172 -8.78 -6.45 -18.51
N TRP A 173 -8.66 -5.58 -17.53
CA TRP A 173 -8.17 -5.95 -16.21
C TRP A 173 -8.96 -5.26 -15.12
N ILE A 174 -9.09 -5.93 -13.98
CA ILE A 174 -9.57 -5.35 -12.72
C ILE A 174 -8.54 -5.68 -11.65
N ALA A 175 -8.35 -4.79 -10.68
CA ALA A 175 -7.46 -5.03 -9.56
C ALA A 175 -8.14 -4.75 -8.23
N ASN A 176 -7.66 -5.39 -7.17
CA ASN A 176 -8.04 -5.11 -5.80
C ASN A 176 -6.79 -4.90 -4.94
N THR A 177 -6.92 -4.06 -3.93
CA THR A 177 -5.95 -3.85 -2.85
C THR A 177 -6.65 -3.11 -1.72
N LEU A 178 -6.08 -3.11 -0.51
CA LEU A 178 -6.52 -2.19 0.54
C LEU A 178 -6.45 -0.76 0.01
N ASN A 179 -7.58 -0.05 0.09
CA ASN A 179 -7.69 1.26 -0.52
C ASN A 179 -6.72 2.25 0.17
N PRO A 180 -5.70 2.79 -0.53
CA PRO A 180 -4.75 3.73 0.06
C PRO A 180 -5.37 5.09 0.40
N TYR A 181 -6.61 5.31 -0.06
CA TYR A 181 -7.38 6.53 0.19
C TYR A 181 -8.45 6.37 1.26
N TYR A 182 -8.70 5.14 1.74
CA TYR A 182 -9.58 4.94 2.88
C TYR A 182 -8.80 5.19 4.18
N GLU A 183 -9.16 6.26 4.86
CA GLU A 183 -8.37 6.89 5.93
C GLU A 183 -8.21 6.00 7.17
N ALA A 184 -9.05 4.98 7.36
CA ALA A 184 -8.89 4.01 8.44
C ALA A 184 -7.91 2.87 8.11
N ASN A 185 -7.53 2.70 6.84
CA ASN A 185 -6.42 1.82 6.47
C ASN A 185 -5.11 2.50 6.85
N GLY A 186 -4.36 1.94 7.81
CA GLY A 186 -3.03 2.45 8.14
C GLY A 186 -2.03 2.21 7.01
N ARG A 187 -1.12 3.14 6.75
CA ARG A 187 -0.06 2.96 5.72
C ARG A 187 0.97 1.87 6.05
N GLY A 188 0.95 1.31 7.26
CA GLY A 188 1.67 0.06 7.56
C GLY A 188 1.10 -1.16 6.81
N CYS A 189 -0.17 -1.07 6.39
CA CYS A 189 -0.88 -2.13 5.67
C CYS A 189 -1.04 -1.82 4.17
N THR A 190 -0.90 -0.56 3.75
CA THR A 190 -1.03 -0.14 2.34
C THR A 190 0.32 0.23 1.71
N ILE A 191 0.47 0.02 0.41
CA ILE A 191 1.67 0.47 -0.32
C ILE A 191 1.61 1.98 -0.55
N THR A 192 2.74 2.66 -0.39
CA THR A 192 2.85 4.13 -0.51
C THR A 192 2.88 4.63 -1.96
N ASP A 193 3.33 3.80 -2.90
CA ASP A 193 3.34 4.12 -4.32
C ASP A 193 1.97 3.81 -4.93
N ASP A 194 1.17 4.84 -5.17
CA ASP A 194 -0.21 4.74 -5.66
C ASP A 194 -0.36 5.28 -7.09
N ARG A 195 0.75 5.54 -7.80
CA ARG A 195 0.74 6.24 -9.10
C ARG A 195 -0.13 5.56 -10.15
N LEU A 196 -0.07 4.23 -10.26
CA LEU A 196 -0.96 3.51 -11.18
C LEU A 196 -2.40 3.57 -10.67
N ILE A 197 -2.62 3.38 -9.37
CA ILE A 197 -3.94 3.40 -8.74
C ILE A 197 -4.66 4.72 -9.06
N ALA A 198 -4.04 5.85 -8.73
CA ALA A 198 -4.59 7.18 -8.95
C ALA A 198 -5.00 7.45 -10.41
N HIS A 199 -4.22 6.95 -11.38
CA HIS A 199 -4.49 7.16 -12.81
C HIS A 199 -5.45 6.11 -13.41
N THR A 200 -5.81 5.08 -12.65
CA THR A 200 -6.64 3.97 -13.12
C THR A 200 -7.76 3.60 -12.14
N LEU A 201 -8.18 4.53 -11.27
CA LEU A 201 -9.21 4.31 -10.23
C LEU A 201 -10.45 3.52 -10.69
N PRO A 202 -11.03 3.74 -11.90
CA PRO A 202 -12.19 2.98 -12.36
C PRO A 202 -11.97 1.46 -12.50
N TRP A 203 -10.72 1.01 -12.60
CA TRP A 203 -10.34 -0.41 -12.71
C TRP A 203 -9.99 -1.04 -11.36
N TRP A 204 -10.05 -0.29 -10.25
CA TRP A 204 -9.80 -0.80 -8.90
C TRP A 204 -11.11 -1.09 -8.16
N PHE A 205 -11.22 -2.31 -7.65
CA PHE A 205 -12.31 -2.77 -6.81
C PHE A 205 -11.94 -2.59 -5.34
N PHE A 206 -12.59 -1.63 -4.68
CA PHE A 206 -12.44 -1.37 -3.23
C PHE A 206 -13.62 -1.88 -2.39
N GLY A 207 -14.55 -2.63 -2.99
CA GLY A 207 -15.79 -3.07 -2.36
C GLY A 207 -16.78 -1.93 -2.11
N SER A 208 -18.02 -2.28 -1.77
CA SER A 208 -19.09 -1.30 -1.51
C SER A 208 -18.87 -0.46 -0.24
N ASP A 209 -17.97 -0.87 0.64
CA ASP A 209 -17.54 -0.10 1.81
C ASP A 209 -16.25 0.72 1.59
N ASN A 210 -15.67 0.61 0.39
CA ASN A 210 -14.49 1.34 -0.05
C ASN A 210 -13.19 1.03 0.75
N THR A 211 -13.18 -0.01 1.59
CA THR A 211 -12.00 -0.41 2.38
C THR A 211 -10.95 -1.13 1.53
N GLY A 212 -11.38 -1.86 0.51
CA GLY A 212 -10.54 -2.73 -0.32
C GLY A 212 -10.09 -4.03 0.33
N ASP A 213 -10.61 -4.37 1.52
CA ASP A 213 -10.24 -5.60 2.23
C ASP A 213 -10.86 -6.85 1.58
N ILE A 214 -10.06 -7.54 0.78
CA ILE A 214 -10.48 -8.77 0.09
C ILE A 214 -10.88 -9.88 1.06
N MET A 215 -10.44 -9.85 2.32
CA MET A 215 -10.77 -10.87 3.30
C MET A 215 -12.21 -10.75 3.83
N LEU A 216 -12.94 -9.70 3.47
CA LEU A 216 -14.36 -9.57 3.76
C LEU A 216 -15.18 -10.44 2.81
N GLN A 217 -15.98 -11.37 3.37
CA GLN A 217 -16.89 -12.23 2.60
C GLN A 217 -17.85 -11.40 1.72
N LYS A 218 -18.24 -10.21 2.18
CA LYS A 218 -19.05 -9.26 1.39
C LYS A 218 -18.38 -8.93 0.05
N HIS A 219 -17.08 -8.63 0.06
CA HIS A 219 -16.31 -8.25 -1.12
C HIS A 219 -16.15 -9.43 -2.08
N LEU A 220 -15.90 -10.63 -1.54
CA LEU A 220 -15.90 -11.87 -2.31
C LEU A 220 -17.21 -12.07 -3.10
N LEU A 221 -18.36 -11.72 -2.52
CA LEU A 221 -19.68 -11.88 -3.16
C LEU A 221 -20.01 -10.75 -4.16
N GLU A 222 -19.43 -9.57 -3.96
CA GLU A 222 -19.58 -8.42 -4.85
C GLU A 222 -18.70 -8.52 -6.10
N LEU A 223 -17.49 -9.08 -5.96
CA LEU A 223 -16.49 -9.12 -7.02
C LEU A 223 -16.97 -9.84 -8.30
N PRO A 224 -17.68 -11.00 -8.26
CA PRO A 224 -18.26 -11.62 -9.45
C PRO A 224 -19.25 -10.73 -10.20
N ARG A 225 -20.00 -9.89 -9.48
CA ARG A 225 -20.92 -8.91 -10.09
C ARG A 225 -20.16 -7.76 -10.71
N PHE A 226 -19.10 -7.30 -10.05
CA PHE A 226 -18.25 -6.23 -10.56
C PHE A 226 -17.57 -6.61 -11.89
N VAL A 227 -17.16 -7.87 -12.03
CA VAL A 227 -16.51 -8.38 -13.26
C VAL A 227 -17.48 -9.02 -14.25
N SER A 228 -18.80 -8.87 -14.08
CA SER A 228 -19.80 -9.59 -14.89
C SER A 228 -19.77 -9.25 -16.38
N ASN A 229 -19.16 -8.13 -16.76
CA ASN A 229 -18.99 -7.72 -18.15
C ASN A 229 -17.85 -8.47 -18.86
N MET A 230 -16.99 -9.17 -18.12
CA MET A 230 -15.96 -10.05 -18.70
C MET A 230 -16.62 -11.34 -19.17
N ARG A 231 -16.34 -11.76 -20.41
CA ARG A 231 -16.86 -13.03 -20.94
C ARG A 231 -16.43 -14.24 -20.10
N SER A 232 -15.18 -14.22 -19.67
CA SER A 232 -14.52 -15.25 -18.86
C SER A 232 -13.29 -14.64 -18.23
N VAL A 233 -12.93 -15.01 -17.00
CA VAL A 233 -11.67 -14.58 -16.37
C VAL A 233 -10.58 -15.59 -16.72
N ASP A 234 -9.53 -15.14 -17.40
CA ASP A 234 -8.50 -16.01 -17.96
C ASP A 234 -7.26 -16.13 -17.07
N LEU A 235 -7.00 -15.10 -16.27
CA LEU A 235 -5.86 -15.04 -15.37
C LEU A 235 -6.25 -14.35 -14.06
N VAL A 236 -5.96 -15.01 -12.94
CA VAL A 236 -5.96 -14.36 -11.63
C VAL A 236 -4.53 -14.34 -11.10
N THR A 237 -4.11 -13.21 -10.55
CA THR A 237 -2.85 -13.07 -9.81
C THR A 237 -3.15 -12.63 -8.37
N ALA A 238 -2.28 -13.00 -7.45
CA ALA A 238 -2.34 -12.65 -6.04
C ALA A 238 -0.92 -12.48 -5.50
N ASP A 239 -0.51 -11.24 -5.21
CA ASP A 239 0.82 -10.89 -4.67
C ASP A 239 0.76 -10.33 -3.23
N GLY A 240 -0.36 -10.58 -2.54
CA GLY A 240 -0.64 -10.08 -1.20
C GLY A 240 0.26 -10.62 -0.09
N SER A 241 0.53 -9.76 0.90
CA SER A 241 1.22 -10.11 2.15
C SER A 241 0.99 -9.03 3.19
N PHE A 242 1.15 -9.38 4.46
CA PHE A 242 1.21 -8.43 5.58
C PHE A 242 2.65 -8.16 6.01
N ASP A 243 2.86 -7.07 6.76
CA ASP A 243 4.13 -6.84 7.44
C ASP A 243 4.31 -7.85 8.59
N CYS A 244 5.20 -8.82 8.37
CA CYS A 244 5.51 -9.87 9.34
C CYS A 244 6.85 -9.61 10.04
N GLN A 245 7.38 -8.37 10.00
CA GLN A 245 8.69 -8.07 10.58
C GLN A 245 8.77 -8.30 12.09
N GLY A 246 7.65 -8.20 12.82
CA GLY A 246 7.62 -8.46 14.28
C GLY A 246 7.78 -9.94 14.65
N ASP A 247 7.46 -10.85 13.73
CA ASP A 247 7.62 -12.31 13.87
C ASP A 247 7.86 -12.98 12.50
N PRO A 248 9.07 -12.83 11.91
CA PRO A 248 9.38 -13.34 10.58
C PRO A 248 9.47 -14.88 10.53
N GLY A 249 9.56 -15.55 11.69
CA GLY A 249 9.57 -17.01 11.80
C GLY A 249 8.20 -17.64 11.60
N GLU A 250 7.13 -16.88 11.87
CA GLU A 250 5.73 -17.28 11.73
C GLU A 250 5.02 -16.70 10.51
N GLN A 251 5.77 -16.10 9.57
CA GLN A 251 5.23 -15.44 8.37
C GLN A 251 4.21 -16.30 7.61
N GLU A 252 4.48 -17.60 7.43
CA GLU A 252 3.56 -18.51 6.75
C GLU A 252 2.20 -18.59 7.46
N ARG A 253 2.21 -18.75 8.79
CA ARG A 253 0.99 -18.86 9.59
C ARG A 253 0.22 -17.53 9.61
N LEU A 254 0.92 -16.39 9.70
CA LEU A 254 0.31 -15.07 9.75
C LEU A 254 -0.35 -14.66 8.43
N VAL A 255 0.19 -15.09 7.28
CA VAL A 255 -0.34 -14.74 5.95
C VAL A 255 -1.32 -15.79 5.41
N ALA A 256 -1.37 -17.00 6.00
CA ALA A 256 -2.26 -18.09 5.57
C ALA A 256 -3.74 -17.69 5.39
N PRO A 257 -4.38 -16.87 6.27
CA PRO A 257 -5.75 -16.42 6.04
C PRO A 257 -5.92 -15.65 4.72
N LEU A 258 -4.99 -14.76 4.38
CA LEU A 258 -5.04 -13.98 3.14
C LEU A 258 -4.88 -14.88 1.92
N GLN A 259 -3.91 -15.80 1.94
CA GLN A 259 -3.68 -16.75 0.85
C GLN A 259 -4.89 -17.66 0.60
N TYR A 260 -5.56 -18.08 1.68
CA TYR A 260 -6.82 -18.80 1.59
C TYR A 260 -7.89 -17.94 0.90
N CYS A 261 -8.06 -16.69 1.34
CA CYS A 261 -9.01 -15.74 0.77
C CYS A 261 -8.75 -15.48 -0.72
N GLU A 262 -7.49 -15.26 -1.11
CA GLU A 262 -7.06 -15.05 -2.50
C GLU A 262 -7.31 -16.29 -3.37
N ALA A 263 -7.03 -17.49 -2.87
CA ALA A 263 -7.28 -18.72 -3.59
C ALA A 263 -8.79 -19.00 -3.77
N VAL A 264 -9.61 -18.77 -2.76
CA VAL A 264 -11.07 -18.91 -2.88
C VAL A 264 -11.63 -17.88 -3.87
N CYS A 265 -11.14 -16.64 -3.86
CA CYS A 265 -11.46 -15.65 -4.90
C CYS A 265 -11.10 -16.17 -6.30
N ALA A 266 -9.88 -16.68 -6.49
CA ALA A 266 -9.44 -17.18 -7.79
C ALA A 266 -10.32 -18.34 -8.29
N LEU A 267 -10.62 -19.32 -7.44
CA LEU A 267 -11.44 -20.48 -7.77
C LEU A 267 -12.90 -20.11 -8.10
N LEU A 268 -13.42 -19.04 -7.48
CA LEU A 268 -14.75 -18.49 -7.76
C LEU A 268 -14.80 -17.75 -9.11
N LEU A 269 -13.76 -16.97 -9.43
CA LEU A 269 -13.76 -16.06 -10.57
C LEU A 269 -13.31 -16.72 -11.87
N LEU A 270 -12.31 -17.61 -11.82
CA LEU A 270 -11.66 -18.17 -13.01
C LEU A 270 -12.65 -18.88 -13.94
N GLY A 271 -12.46 -18.66 -15.24
CA GLY A 271 -13.02 -19.47 -16.31
C GLY A 271 -12.31 -20.81 -16.45
N THR A 272 -12.99 -21.79 -17.07
CA THR A 272 -12.36 -23.06 -17.43
C THR A 272 -11.16 -22.80 -18.35
N GLY A 273 -10.03 -23.42 -18.03
CA GLY A 273 -8.77 -23.23 -18.75
C GLY A 273 -7.96 -22.01 -18.32
N GLY A 274 -8.45 -21.20 -17.38
CA GLY A 274 -7.72 -20.07 -16.83
C GLY A 274 -6.53 -20.47 -15.95
N SER A 275 -5.67 -19.50 -15.66
CA SER A 275 -4.46 -19.68 -14.83
C SER A 275 -4.52 -18.86 -13.54
N PHE A 276 -3.84 -19.34 -12.51
CA PHE A 276 -3.73 -18.65 -11.22
C PHE A 276 -2.26 -18.54 -10.80
N VAL A 277 -1.84 -17.35 -10.37
CA VAL A 277 -0.52 -17.13 -9.75
C VAL A 277 -0.74 -16.63 -8.33
N LEU A 278 -0.27 -17.39 -7.34
CA LEU A 278 -0.38 -17.05 -5.92
C LEU A 278 1.00 -16.92 -5.30
N LYS A 279 1.26 -15.81 -4.61
CA LYS A 279 2.42 -15.68 -3.75
C LYS A 279 2.21 -16.46 -2.46
N MET A 280 3.21 -17.28 -2.11
CA MET A 280 3.30 -17.92 -0.80
C MET A 280 4.69 -17.71 -0.21
N PHE A 281 4.92 -18.22 1.00
CA PHE A 281 6.22 -18.15 1.67
C PHE A 281 6.81 -19.55 1.83
N THR A 282 7.23 -19.92 3.04
CA THR A 282 7.40 -21.34 3.35
C THR A 282 6.08 -22.08 3.18
N LEU A 283 6.17 -23.40 3.05
CA LEU A 283 5.04 -24.28 2.78
C LEU A 283 5.00 -25.42 3.83
N PHE A 284 5.37 -25.14 5.08
CA PHE A 284 5.55 -26.15 6.12
C PHE A 284 4.30 -26.38 6.97
N GLU A 285 3.38 -25.43 6.99
CA GLU A 285 2.16 -25.46 7.78
C GLU A 285 1.06 -26.28 7.14
N HIS A 286 0.23 -26.89 7.97
CA HIS A 286 -0.88 -27.72 7.51
C HIS A 286 -1.87 -26.97 6.60
N SER A 287 -2.08 -25.68 6.86
CA SER A 287 -2.89 -24.79 6.02
C SER A 287 -2.35 -24.72 4.59
N SER A 288 -1.04 -24.53 4.42
CA SER A 288 -0.37 -24.52 3.12
C SER A 288 -0.47 -25.87 2.41
N VAL A 289 -0.26 -26.97 3.14
CA VAL A 289 -0.41 -28.34 2.59
C VAL A 289 -1.82 -28.55 2.04
N CYS A 290 -2.86 -28.21 2.83
CA CYS A 290 -4.24 -28.36 2.40
C CYS A 290 -4.56 -27.48 1.19
N LEU A 291 -4.11 -26.22 1.20
CA LEU A 291 -4.37 -25.28 0.12
C LEU A 291 -3.72 -25.74 -1.19
N LEU A 292 -2.46 -26.20 -1.14
CA LEU A 292 -1.76 -26.72 -2.31
C LEU A 292 -2.37 -28.02 -2.82
N TYR A 293 -2.88 -28.88 -1.93
CA TYR A 293 -3.62 -30.07 -2.34
C TYR A 293 -4.93 -29.71 -3.05
N LEU A 294 -5.68 -28.72 -2.53
CA LEU A 294 -6.87 -28.20 -3.20
C LEU A 294 -6.54 -27.71 -4.61
N LEU A 295 -5.50 -26.88 -4.75
CA LEU A 295 -5.07 -26.36 -6.05
C LEU A 295 -4.62 -27.48 -6.99
N ALA A 296 -3.88 -28.49 -6.50
CA ALA A 296 -3.46 -29.65 -7.28
C ALA A 296 -4.64 -30.51 -7.78
N CYS A 297 -5.76 -30.53 -7.06
CA CYS A 297 -7.00 -31.16 -7.50
C CYS A 297 -7.79 -30.32 -8.51
N CYS A 298 -7.56 -29.00 -8.56
CA CYS A 298 -8.36 -28.05 -9.33
C CYS A 298 -7.79 -27.72 -10.71
N PHE A 299 -6.47 -27.78 -10.85
CA PHE A 299 -5.73 -27.36 -12.03
C PHE A 299 -4.98 -28.54 -12.65
N ARG A 300 -4.79 -28.50 -13.97
CA ARG A 300 -4.02 -29.54 -14.68
C ARG A 300 -2.57 -29.62 -14.22
N SER A 301 -1.97 -28.47 -13.89
CA SER A 301 -0.57 -28.37 -13.48
C SER A 301 -0.42 -27.32 -12.40
N VAL A 302 0.28 -27.67 -11.33
CA VAL A 302 0.64 -26.76 -10.23
C VAL A 302 2.15 -26.80 -10.02
N ASN A 303 2.78 -25.63 -10.14
CA ASN A 303 4.22 -25.46 -10.13
C ASN A 303 4.62 -24.50 -9.01
N ILE A 304 5.60 -24.89 -8.20
CA ILE A 304 6.21 -24.07 -7.16
C ILE A 304 7.47 -23.46 -7.75
N PHE A 305 7.54 -22.13 -7.78
CA PHE A 305 8.58 -21.39 -8.47
C PHE A 305 9.22 -20.34 -7.55
N LYS A 306 10.55 -20.29 -7.55
CA LYS A 306 11.33 -19.19 -6.95
C LYS A 306 11.97 -18.38 -8.09
N PRO A 307 11.38 -17.25 -8.52
CA PRO A 307 11.99 -16.40 -9.53
C PRO A 307 13.44 -16.04 -9.17
N GLY A 308 14.35 -16.03 -10.14
CA GLY A 308 15.73 -15.59 -9.99
C GLY A 308 15.82 -14.13 -9.53
N THR A 309 14.84 -13.32 -9.96
CA THR A 309 14.68 -11.91 -9.56
C THR A 309 14.10 -11.70 -8.15
N SER A 310 13.59 -12.76 -7.49
CA SER A 310 13.19 -12.71 -6.08
C SER A 310 14.39 -13.02 -5.18
N LYS A 311 14.64 -12.16 -4.17
CA LYS A 311 15.80 -12.26 -3.26
C LYS A 311 15.97 -13.70 -2.73
N SER A 312 17.10 -14.35 -3.02
CA SER A 312 17.28 -15.78 -2.73
C SER A 312 17.26 -16.14 -1.23
N GLY A 313 17.54 -15.20 -0.33
CA GLY A 313 17.51 -15.42 1.12
C GLY A 313 16.13 -15.28 1.77
N ASN A 314 15.11 -14.82 1.04
CA ASN A 314 13.74 -14.73 1.58
C ASN A 314 12.96 -16.03 1.35
N SER A 315 11.83 -16.17 2.04
CA SER A 315 10.97 -17.35 1.93
C SER A 315 9.92 -17.24 0.82
N GLU A 316 9.90 -16.15 0.05
CA GLU A 316 8.88 -15.90 -0.98
C GLU A 316 8.96 -16.92 -2.12
N LEU A 317 7.83 -17.56 -2.43
CA LEU A 317 7.62 -18.50 -3.53
C LEU A 317 6.36 -18.11 -4.31
N TYR A 318 6.26 -18.54 -5.55
CA TYR A 318 5.06 -18.39 -6.37
C TYR A 318 4.50 -19.75 -6.76
N ILE A 319 3.20 -19.94 -6.53
CA ILE A 319 2.43 -21.09 -6.96
C ILE A 319 1.78 -20.73 -8.29
N VAL A 320 2.22 -21.39 -9.36
CA VAL A 320 1.74 -21.18 -10.72
C VAL A 320 0.84 -22.36 -11.11
N CYS A 321 -0.46 -22.12 -11.07
CA CYS A 321 -1.50 -23.07 -11.43
C CYS A 321 -1.98 -22.80 -12.86
N LEU A 322 -1.99 -23.82 -13.71
CA LEU A 322 -2.30 -23.71 -15.13
C LEU A 322 -3.47 -24.61 -15.50
N ASP A 323 -4.34 -24.11 -16.37
CA ASP A 323 -5.50 -24.82 -16.92
C ASP A 323 -6.46 -25.29 -15.81
N TYR A 324 -7.32 -24.36 -15.35
CA TYR A 324 -8.36 -24.63 -14.36
C TYR A 324 -9.43 -25.59 -14.91
N GLN A 325 -9.56 -26.78 -14.33
CA GLN A 325 -10.44 -27.85 -14.84
C GLN A 325 -11.64 -28.13 -13.93
N ALA A 326 -11.57 -27.77 -12.65
CA ALA A 326 -12.54 -28.21 -11.65
C ALA A 326 -13.73 -27.26 -11.42
N LYS A 327 -13.99 -26.30 -12.33
CA LYS A 327 -14.97 -25.22 -12.12
C LYS A 327 -16.36 -25.71 -11.70
N GLU A 328 -16.83 -26.82 -12.27
CA GLU A 328 -18.13 -27.39 -11.92
C GLU A 328 -18.06 -28.30 -10.69
N GLN A 329 -17.01 -29.12 -10.59
CA GLN A 329 -16.82 -30.12 -9.55
C GLN A 329 -16.58 -29.49 -8.17
N ILE A 330 -15.92 -28.33 -8.13
CA ILE A 330 -15.61 -27.65 -6.88
C ILE A 330 -16.81 -26.94 -6.26
N ARG A 331 -17.90 -26.68 -7.01
CA ARG A 331 -19.02 -25.83 -6.55
C ARG A 331 -19.59 -26.20 -5.16
N PRO A 332 -19.79 -27.50 -4.82
CA PRO A 332 -20.28 -27.87 -3.49
C PRO A 332 -19.28 -27.50 -2.38
N LEU A 333 -17.98 -27.75 -2.63
CA LEU A 333 -16.90 -27.39 -1.72
C LEU A 333 -16.78 -25.88 -1.60
N LEU A 334 -16.74 -25.16 -2.74
CA LEU A 334 -16.63 -23.71 -2.81
C LEU A 334 -17.76 -23.02 -2.04
N SER A 335 -18.98 -23.56 -2.07
CA SER A 335 -20.09 -23.05 -1.26
C SER A 335 -19.82 -23.14 0.24
N LYS A 336 -19.14 -24.19 0.71
CA LYS A 336 -18.71 -24.33 2.11
C LYS A 336 -17.53 -23.40 2.43
N LEU A 337 -16.58 -23.23 1.51
CA LEU A 337 -15.46 -22.30 1.68
C LEU A 337 -15.95 -20.85 1.78
N ILE A 338 -16.86 -20.43 0.90
CA ILE A 338 -17.47 -19.11 0.94
C ILE A 338 -18.12 -18.84 2.30
N ARG A 339 -18.90 -19.78 2.85
CA ARG A 339 -19.55 -19.61 4.16
C ARG A 339 -18.58 -19.41 5.33
N ASN A 340 -17.37 -19.94 5.20
CA ASN A 340 -16.33 -19.87 6.21
C ASN A 340 -15.20 -18.90 5.81
N TYR A 341 -15.47 -18.00 4.86
CA TYR A 341 -14.49 -17.05 4.36
C TYR A 341 -14.15 -15.96 5.39
N GLY A 342 -12.87 -15.66 5.55
CA GLY A 342 -12.41 -14.56 6.40
C GLY A 342 -11.11 -14.86 7.16
N PRO A 343 -10.66 -13.90 7.99
CA PRO A 343 -9.41 -13.99 8.74
C PRO A 343 -9.37 -15.13 9.76
N ASP A 344 -10.53 -15.48 10.33
CA ASP A 344 -10.62 -16.42 11.46
C ASP A 344 -10.57 -17.89 11.04
N LEU A 345 -10.66 -18.21 9.74
CA LEU A 345 -10.76 -19.60 9.32
C LEU A 345 -9.46 -20.37 9.55
N ALA A 346 -8.34 -19.79 9.11
CA ALA A 346 -7.05 -20.47 9.15
C ALA A 346 -6.52 -20.65 10.59
N SER A 347 -7.17 -20.05 11.59
CA SER A 347 -6.84 -20.22 13.02
C SER A 347 -7.76 -21.20 13.74
N THR A 348 -8.94 -21.51 13.20
CA THR A 348 -9.99 -22.28 13.89
C THR A 348 -10.10 -23.73 13.43
N ALA A 349 -9.89 -24.01 12.14
CA ALA A 349 -10.05 -25.36 11.60
C ALA A 349 -9.14 -25.64 10.40
N ALA A 350 -8.69 -26.88 10.28
CA ALA A 350 -7.98 -27.35 9.09
C ALA A 350 -8.91 -27.38 7.88
N LEU A 351 -8.45 -26.85 6.74
CA LEU A 351 -9.18 -26.93 5.47
C LEU A 351 -9.54 -28.39 5.14
N PHE A 352 -8.56 -29.31 5.23
CA PHE A 352 -8.81 -30.73 5.10
C PHE A 352 -8.24 -31.50 6.28
N PRO A 353 -8.91 -32.58 6.74
CA PRO A 353 -8.30 -33.49 7.69
C PRO A 353 -7.15 -34.24 7.01
N ARG A 354 -6.11 -34.61 7.77
CA ARG A 354 -4.93 -35.34 7.26
C ARG A 354 -5.28 -36.59 6.44
N ARG A 355 -6.36 -37.30 6.80
CA ARG A 355 -6.84 -38.51 6.10
C ARG A 355 -7.29 -38.25 4.65
N CYS A 356 -7.62 -37.01 4.29
CA CYS A 356 -8.01 -36.63 2.94
C CYS A 356 -6.82 -36.29 2.04
N ILE A 357 -5.61 -36.21 2.59
CA ILE A 357 -4.40 -35.84 1.86
C ILE A 357 -3.61 -37.13 1.60
N PRO A 358 -3.49 -37.57 0.33
CA PRO A 358 -2.76 -38.79 -0.02
C PRO A 358 -1.27 -38.71 0.32
N ASP A 359 -0.68 -39.84 0.69
CA ASP A 359 0.75 -39.93 1.03
C ASP A 359 1.64 -39.67 -0.19
N SER A 360 1.16 -39.96 -1.40
CA SER A 360 1.83 -39.64 -2.67
C SER A 360 1.96 -38.12 -2.87
N PHE A 361 0.95 -37.34 -2.48
CA PHE A 361 1.02 -35.88 -2.50
C PHE A 361 1.97 -35.36 -1.42
N LEU A 362 1.84 -35.87 -0.19
CA LEU A 362 2.68 -35.42 0.93
C LEU A 362 4.16 -35.70 0.70
N SER A 363 4.50 -36.85 0.13
CA SER A 363 5.89 -37.19 -0.20
C SER A 363 6.48 -36.19 -1.20
N GLN A 364 5.75 -35.87 -2.28
CA GLN A 364 6.19 -34.84 -3.24
C GLN A 364 6.28 -33.46 -2.57
N HIS A 365 5.32 -33.12 -1.71
CA HIS A 365 5.31 -31.85 -0.99
C HIS A 365 6.54 -31.68 -0.07
N GLU A 366 6.91 -32.73 0.67
CA GLU A 366 8.11 -32.73 1.52
C GLU A 366 9.40 -32.60 0.72
N GLU A 367 9.49 -33.25 -0.45
CA GLU A 367 10.64 -33.12 -1.36
C GLU A 367 10.78 -31.69 -1.91
N ILE A 368 9.66 -31.09 -2.31
CA ILE A 368 9.61 -29.71 -2.78
C ILE A 368 10.05 -28.75 -1.67
N CYS A 369 9.51 -28.92 -0.47
CA CYS A 369 9.86 -28.13 0.71
C CYS A 369 11.36 -28.24 1.04
N THR A 370 11.90 -29.47 1.01
CA THR A 370 13.32 -29.73 1.26
C THR A 370 14.21 -29.03 0.23
N PHE A 371 13.81 -29.05 -1.05
CA PHE A 371 14.55 -28.38 -2.12
C PHE A 371 14.65 -26.86 -1.90
N PHE A 372 13.51 -26.18 -1.66
CA PHE A 372 13.52 -24.73 -1.45
C PHE A 372 14.15 -24.32 -0.12
N HIS A 373 13.97 -25.13 0.93
CA HIS A 373 14.68 -24.97 2.20
C HIS A 373 16.20 -24.95 1.98
N ALA A 374 16.76 -25.93 1.27
CA ALA A 374 18.19 -26.02 1.03
C ALA A 374 18.73 -24.79 0.28
N LEU A 375 18.01 -24.31 -0.74
CA LEU A 375 18.39 -23.10 -1.48
C LEU A 375 18.43 -21.85 -0.59
N GLN A 376 17.44 -21.69 0.29
CA GLN A 376 17.36 -20.54 1.19
C GLN A 376 18.45 -20.59 2.26
N VAL A 377 18.63 -21.73 2.92
CA VAL A 377 19.67 -21.92 3.96
C VAL A 377 21.06 -21.67 3.39
N ASN A 378 21.39 -22.27 2.24
CA ASN A 378 22.69 -22.08 1.60
C ASN A 378 22.94 -20.61 1.27
N THR A 379 21.93 -19.89 0.77
CA THR A 379 22.05 -18.46 0.47
C THR A 379 22.28 -17.61 1.72
N ILE A 380 21.56 -17.88 2.82
CA ILE A 380 21.72 -17.12 4.07
C ILE A 380 23.12 -17.35 4.65
N GLN A 381 23.58 -18.61 4.69
CA GLN A 381 24.91 -18.98 5.20
C GLN A 381 26.04 -18.39 4.35
N GLU A 382 25.89 -18.41 3.02
CA GLU A 382 26.85 -17.77 2.12
C GLU A 382 26.92 -16.26 2.40
N ASN A 383 25.77 -15.59 2.50
CA ASN A 383 25.73 -14.16 2.80
C ASN A 383 26.36 -13.83 4.14
N LEU A 384 26.14 -14.64 5.18
CA LEU A 384 26.77 -14.50 6.49
C LEU A 384 28.29 -14.62 6.40
N THR A 385 28.77 -15.62 5.65
CA THR A 385 30.21 -15.83 5.43
C THR A 385 30.84 -14.63 4.71
N LEU A 386 30.24 -14.20 3.61
CA LEU A 386 30.69 -13.04 2.83
C LEU A 386 30.58 -11.72 3.59
N PHE A 387 29.69 -11.63 4.57
CA PHE A 387 29.55 -10.44 5.41
C PHE A 387 30.73 -10.28 6.36
N ILE A 388 31.27 -11.39 6.88
CA ILE A 388 32.43 -11.39 7.77
C ILE A 388 33.70 -11.05 6.99
N SER A 389 33.88 -11.67 5.82
CA SER A 389 35.04 -11.42 4.97
C SER A 389 34.69 -11.73 3.51
N MET A 390 34.93 -10.75 2.63
CA MET A 390 34.77 -10.87 1.19
C MET A 390 36.08 -10.49 0.51
N SER A 391 36.69 -11.44 -0.20
CA SER A 391 37.91 -11.19 -0.96
C SER A 391 37.64 -10.32 -2.20
N VAL A 392 38.69 -9.73 -2.77
CA VAL A 392 38.59 -8.92 -3.99
C VAL A 392 38.13 -9.78 -5.17
N GLU A 393 38.59 -11.03 -5.24
CA GLU A 393 38.20 -12.01 -6.25
C GLU A 393 36.72 -12.38 -6.15
N GLN A 394 36.23 -12.62 -4.92
CA GLN A 394 34.81 -12.91 -4.68
C GLN A 394 33.93 -11.72 -5.07
N ARG A 395 34.35 -10.49 -4.71
CA ARG A 395 33.66 -9.27 -5.11
C ARG A 395 33.57 -9.15 -6.63
N ARG A 396 34.69 -9.32 -7.33
CA ARG A 396 34.75 -9.27 -8.81
C ARG A 396 33.87 -10.34 -9.45
N ARG A 397 33.87 -11.57 -8.92
CA ARG A 397 33.01 -12.66 -9.41
C ARG A 397 31.52 -12.32 -9.24
N LEU A 398 31.12 -11.75 -8.10
CA LEU A 398 29.74 -11.32 -7.87
C LEU A 398 29.32 -10.21 -8.84
N GLU A 399 30.20 -9.26 -9.15
CA GLU A 399 29.93 -8.23 -10.16
C GLU A 399 29.70 -8.86 -11.54
N GLN A 400 30.54 -9.81 -11.96
CA GLN A 400 30.39 -10.53 -13.22
C GLN A 400 29.08 -11.33 -13.28
N LEU A 401 28.72 -12.05 -12.20
CA LEU A 401 27.44 -12.75 -12.09
C LEU A 401 26.26 -11.79 -12.26
N ARG A 402 26.31 -10.61 -11.64
CA ARG A 402 25.22 -9.63 -11.68
C ARG A 402 25.01 -9.04 -13.06
N GLU A 403 26.10 -8.73 -13.75
CA GLU A 403 26.06 -8.27 -15.13
C GLU A 403 25.50 -9.37 -16.05
N TYR A 404 26.05 -10.58 -15.95
CA TYR A 404 25.60 -11.71 -16.76
C TYR A 404 24.13 -12.08 -16.48
N ALA A 405 23.68 -12.05 -15.23
CA ALA A 405 22.28 -12.29 -14.87
C ALA A 405 21.32 -11.29 -15.52
N ALA A 406 21.69 -10.00 -15.55
CA ALA A 406 20.89 -8.96 -16.19
C ALA A 406 20.78 -9.15 -17.72
N GLU A 407 21.88 -9.57 -18.36
CA GLU A 407 21.90 -9.89 -19.78
C GLU A 407 21.14 -11.16 -20.12
N PHE A 408 21.37 -12.22 -19.34
CA PHE A 408 20.68 -13.49 -19.46
C PHE A 408 19.17 -13.28 -19.34
N TYR A 409 18.71 -12.55 -18.32
CA TYR A 409 17.30 -12.23 -18.13
C TYR A 409 16.69 -11.56 -19.35
N THR A 410 17.31 -10.47 -19.81
CA THR A 410 16.78 -9.66 -20.93
C THR A 410 16.70 -10.48 -22.21
N LYS A 411 17.72 -11.31 -22.49
CA LYS A 411 17.77 -12.21 -23.66
C LYS A 411 16.77 -13.36 -23.53
N ARG A 412 16.74 -14.05 -22.39
CA ARG A 412 15.93 -15.25 -22.16
C ARG A 412 14.43 -14.98 -22.19
N PHE A 413 14.02 -13.82 -21.70
CA PHE A 413 12.62 -13.40 -21.65
C PHE A 413 12.25 -12.37 -22.72
N ASN A 414 13.20 -12.04 -23.60
CA ASN A 414 12.97 -11.21 -24.79
C ASN A 414 12.32 -9.85 -24.48
N VAL A 415 12.85 -9.14 -23.46
CA VAL A 415 12.24 -7.90 -22.99
C VAL A 415 12.61 -6.73 -23.91
N HIS A 416 11.62 -6.18 -24.59
CA HIS A 416 11.83 -5.07 -25.54
C HIS A 416 11.47 -3.71 -24.96
N TYR A 417 11.90 -2.66 -25.64
CA TYR A 417 11.50 -1.29 -25.36
C TYR A 417 9.99 -1.08 -25.56
N LEU A 418 9.33 -0.49 -24.56
CA LEU A 418 7.91 -0.09 -24.64
C LEU A 418 7.80 1.44 -24.73
N PRO A 419 7.23 1.98 -25.83
CA PRO A 419 6.96 3.41 -25.93
C PRO A 419 5.99 3.88 -24.85
N ARG A 420 6.23 5.07 -24.29
CA ARG A 420 5.39 5.65 -23.21
C ARG A 420 3.90 5.76 -23.57
N LYS A 421 3.55 5.96 -24.84
CA LYS A 421 2.15 5.96 -25.32
C LYS A 421 1.42 4.63 -25.11
N SER A 422 2.16 3.56 -24.88
CA SER A 422 1.65 2.20 -24.66
C SER A 422 1.64 1.81 -23.17
N TRP A 423 2.04 2.72 -22.27
CA TRP A 423 1.90 2.51 -20.82
C TRP A 423 0.43 2.47 -20.39
N VAL A 424 0.18 1.85 -19.25
CA VAL A 424 -1.16 1.82 -18.65
C VAL A 424 -1.52 3.22 -18.15
N CYS A 425 -0.61 3.91 -17.45
CA CYS A 425 -0.77 5.30 -17.08
C CYS A 425 -0.51 6.21 -18.28
N ARG A 426 -1.58 6.82 -18.80
CA ARG A 426 -1.48 7.83 -19.88
C ARG A 426 -1.32 9.27 -19.38
N GLY A 427 -1.48 9.49 -18.07
CA GLY A 427 -1.27 10.78 -17.43
C GLY A 427 0.20 11.20 -17.44
N GLY A 428 0.47 12.50 -17.63
CA GLY A 428 1.79 13.08 -17.37
C GLY A 428 2.24 12.78 -15.94
N VAL A 429 3.54 12.89 -15.66
CA VAL A 429 4.06 12.70 -14.30
C VAL A 429 3.50 13.85 -13.46
N ALA A 430 2.37 13.66 -12.79
CA ALA A 430 1.97 14.56 -11.72
C ALA A 430 3.15 14.64 -10.76
N ARG A 431 3.50 15.84 -10.32
CA ARG A 431 4.67 16.10 -9.49
C ARG A 431 4.32 15.60 -8.07
N TRP A 432 4.27 14.28 -7.92
CA TRP A 432 3.99 13.62 -6.66
C TRP A 432 5.05 14.05 -5.66
N VAL A 433 4.61 14.69 -4.58
CA VAL A 433 5.48 14.95 -3.44
C VAL A 433 5.75 13.59 -2.84
N LYS A 434 7.01 13.13 -2.93
CA LYS A 434 7.46 11.91 -2.29
C LYS A 434 7.47 12.16 -0.77
N ILE A 435 6.33 11.98 -0.12
CA ILE A 435 6.22 12.03 1.35
C ILE A 435 7.00 10.80 1.89
N GLY A 436 7.81 11.00 2.91
CA GLY A 436 9.00 10.21 3.24
C GLY A 436 8.83 8.69 3.20
N GLU A 437 9.79 8.00 2.58
CA GLU A 437 9.97 6.56 2.78
C GLU A 437 10.56 6.34 4.19
N ARG A 438 9.87 5.59 5.06
CA ARG A 438 10.47 5.09 6.31
C ARG A 438 11.71 4.28 5.98
N LYS A 439 12.89 4.87 6.19
CA LYS A 439 14.13 4.10 6.28
C LYS A 439 14.19 3.51 7.68
N GLN A 440 13.74 2.27 7.83
CA GLN A 440 13.99 1.56 9.07
C GLN A 440 15.50 1.39 9.28
N MET A 441 15.99 1.79 10.44
CA MET A 441 17.39 1.73 10.84
C MET A 441 17.54 0.81 12.06
N GLY A 442 18.75 0.31 12.30
CA GLY A 442 19.05 -0.56 13.45
C GLY A 442 18.79 -2.05 13.21
N SER A 443 19.21 -2.87 14.16
CA SER A 443 18.99 -4.32 14.16
C SER A 443 17.57 -4.69 14.57
N PHE A 444 17.16 -5.95 14.37
CA PHE A 444 15.84 -6.42 14.81
C PHE A 444 15.68 -6.27 16.33
N ASN A 445 16.72 -6.61 17.10
CA ASN A 445 16.73 -6.47 18.55
C ASN A 445 16.60 -5.00 19.00
N GLN A 446 17.31 -4.08 18.34
CA GLN A 446 17.16 -2.65 18.62
C GLN A 446 15.74 -2.13 18.32
N ARG A 447 15.10 -2.61 17.25
CA ARG A 447 13.72 -2.22 16.95
C ARG A 447 12.73 -2.76 17.97
N LYS A 448 12.88 -4.01 18.41
CA LYS A 448 12.10 -4.59 19.52
C LYS A 448 12.25 -3.78 20.81
N GLU A 449 13.46 -3.30 21.12
CA GLU A 449 13.68 -2.42 22.26
C GLU A 449 13.01 -1.06 22.09
N MET A 450 13.07 -0.47 20.89
CA MET A 450 12.41 0.81 20.58
C MET A 450 10.88 0.71 20.57
N GLU A 451 10.31 -0.44 20.18
CA GLU A 451 8.86 -0.70 20.26
C GLU A 451 8.34 -0.72 21.71
N LEU A 452 9.20 -1.05 22.67
CA LEU A 452 8.86 -1.02 24.10
C LEU A 452 8.90 0.39 24.70
N GLN A 453 9.43 1.37 23.97
CA GLN A 453 9.48 2.77 24.42
C GLN A 453 8.18 3.52 24.13
N GLY A 454 7.84 4.47 25.00
CA GLY A 454 6.71 5.37 24.78
C GLY A 454 6.92 6.30 23.58
N TRP A 455 5.83 6.82 23.00
CA TRP A 455 5.88 7.65 21.80
C TRP A 455 6.80 8.86 21.94
N LYS A 456 6.84 9.54 23.11
CA LYS A 456 7.73 10.69 23.39
C LYS A 456 9.21 10.34 23.18
N GLN A 457 9.64 9.17 23.66
CA GLN A 457 11.02 8.71 23.53
C GLN A 457 11.34 8.38 22.08
N ARG A 458 10.44 7.68 21.38
CA ARG A 458 10.62 7.35 19.96
C ARG A 458 10.68 8.61 19.09
N LEU A 459 9.87 9.62 19.41
CA LEU A 459 9.87 10.91 18.72
C LEU A 459 11.18 11.67 18.89
N ALA A 460 11.73 11.70 20.11
CA ALA A 460 13.00 12.37 20.42
C ALA A 460 14.20 11.75 19.68
N HIS A 461 14.17 10.43 19.43
CA HIS A 461 15.19 9.73 18.65
C HIS A 461 14.92 9.78 17.13
N GLY A 462 13.72 10.19 16.72
CA GLY A 462 13.28 10.23 15.33
C GLY A 462 13.65 11.52 14.59
N ASN A 463 13.34 11.57 13.30
CA ASN A 463 13.66 12.72 12.44
C ASN A 463 12.85 13.98 12.77
N TYR A 464 11.74 13.84 13.49
CA TYR A 464 10.80 14.93 13.77
C TYR A 464 10.98 15.56 15.16
N GLY A 465 11.79 14.98 16.06
CA GLY A 465 11.94 15.48 17.44
C GLY A 465 12.28 16.97 17.51
N ALA A 466 13.39 17.37 16.87
CA ALA A 466 13.80 18.79 16.85
C ALA A 466 12.82 19.73 16.11
N PHE A 467 12.03 19.19 15.18
CA PHE A 467 11.01 19.96 14.45
C PHE A 467 9.77 20.22 15.31
N ILE A 468 9.34 19.22 16.08
CA ILE A 468 8.17 19.29 16.96
C ILE A 468 8.50 20.06 18.24
N GLU A 469 9.70 19.89 18.82
CA GLU A 469 10.12 20.63 20.02
C GLU A 469 10.27 22.14 19.79
N ARG A 470 10.52 22.56 18.55
CA ARG A 470 10.67 23.98 18.20
C ARG A 470 9.35 24.73 18.38
N HIS A 471 9.36 25.75 19.23
CA HIS A 471 8.24 26.68 19.42
C HIS A 471 7.79 27.35 18.11
N CYS A 472 6.48 27.52 17.93
CA CYS A 472 5.87 28.13 16.75
C CYS A 472 6.05 29.67 16.75
N GLY A 473 6.43 30.22 15.60
CA GLY A 473 6.78 31.64 15.43
C GLY A 473 5.64 32.56 14.95
N GLY A 474 4.38 32.10 15.00
CA GLY A 474 3.18 32.90 14.67
C GLY A 474 2.81 32.98 13.20
N THR A 475 3.76 32.91 12.27
CA THR A 475 3.46 33.02 10.81
C THR A 475 3.23 31.67 10.12
N GLU A 476 2.97 30.61 10.87
CA GLU A 476 2.79 29.27 10.30
C GLU A 476 1.51 29.21 9.45
N GLY A 477 1.69 28.95 8.14
CA GLY A 477 0.62 28.88 7.16
C GLY A 477 0.50 30.10 6.23
N CYS A 478 1.01 31.27 6.62
CA CYS A 478 0.83 32.52 5.86
C CYS A 478 1.36 32.49 4.43
N GLU A 479 2.46 31.77 4.21
CA GLU A 479 3.13 31.68 2.91
C GLU A 479 2.49 30.64 1.98
N ASN A 480 1.60 29.78 2.52
CA ASN A 480 0.89 28.78 1.73
C ASN A 480 -0.42 29.39 1.23
N VAL A 481 -0.47 29.68 -0.07
CA VAL A 481 -1.64 30.28 -0.73
C VAL A 481 -2.06 29.44 -1.91
N LEU A 482 -3.34 29.07 -1.96
CA LEU A 482 -4.00 28.57 -3.16
C LEU A 482 -4.65 29.72 -3.91
N SER A 483 -4.13 30.03 -5.09
CA SER A 483 -4.66 31.05 -5.98
C SER A 483 -5.76 30.48 -6.87
N GLY A 484 -6.98 30.98 -6.72
CA GLY A 484 -8.15 30.64 -7.53
C GLY A 484 -8.82 31.89 -8.13
N PRO A 485 -10.08 31.77 -8.58
CA PRO A 485 -10.82 30.52 -8.76
C PRO A 485 -10.20 29.68 -9.89
N LEU A 486 -10.40 28.36 -9.87
CA LEU A 486 -9.98 27.49 -10.97
C LEU A 486 -10.88 27.72 -12.19
N ASP A 487 -10.28 27.92 -13.36
CA ASP A 487 -11.00 28.14 -14.62
C ASP A 487 -11.70 26.87 -15.14
N GLU A 488 -11.22 25.68 -14.75
CA GLU A 488 -11.68 24.37 -15.23
C GLU A 488 -12.07 23.45 -14.06
N CYS A 489 -13.34 23.06 -13.99
CA CYS A 489 -13.82 21.99 -13.11
C CYS A 489 -15.05 21.32 -13.72
N ASP A 490 -14.99 20.01 -13.98
CA ASP A 490 -16.15 19.24 -14.44
C ASP A 490 -17.00 18.76 -13.27
N LEU A 491 -17.96 19.59 -12.85
CA LEU A 491 -18.95 19.20 -11.84
C LEU A 491 -19.81 18.00 -12.26
N GLY A 492 -19.83 17.62 -13.55
CA GLY A 492 -20.53 16.43 -14.02
C GLY A 492 -19.87 15.12 -13.56
N ALA A 493 -18.58 15.16 -13.25
CA ALA A 493 -17.83 14.02 -12.73
C ALA A 493 -17.96 13.85 -11.21
N TRP A 494 -18.58 14.79 -10.49
CA TRP A 494 -18.68 14.76 -9.03
C TRP A 494 -19.76 13.80 -8.55
N PHE A 495 -19.48 13.06 -7.48
CA PHE A 495 -20.41 12.11 -6.88
C PHE A 495 -20.14 11.95 -5.39
N ALA A 496 -21.19 11.72 -4.60
CA ALA A 496 -21.07 11.35 -3.20
C ALA A 496 -20.74 9.85 -3.09
N LEU A 497 -19.54 9.53 -2.62
CA LEU A 497 -19.07 8.19 -2.35
C LEU A 497 -19.42 7.80 -0.92
N GLU A 498 -20.21 6.75 -0.77
CA GLU A 498 -20.56 6.15 0.51
C GLU A 498 -19.64 4.95 0.81
N GLY A 499 -19.21 4.82 2.06
CA GLY A 499 -18.37 3.70 2.50
C GLY A 499 -18.55 3.36 3.96
N ALA A 500 -17.68 2.49 4.49
CA ALA A 500 -17.66 2.18 5.92
C ALA A 500 -17.32 3.43 6.74
N ALA A 501 -18.05 3.64 7.83
CA ALA A 501 -17.74 4.68 8.80
C ALA A 501 -16.30 4.51 9.31
N LEU A 502 -15.59 5.62 9.50
CA LEU A 502 -14.22 5.58 9.98
C LEU A 502 -14.25 5.23 11.49
N PRO A 503 -13.57 4.18 11.95
CA PRO A 503 -13.36 3.95 13.38
C PRO A 503 -12.24 4.83 13.96
N LYS A 504 -11.28 5.22 13.10
CA LYS A 504 -10.10 6.05 13.37
C LYS A 504 -9.56 6.57 12.05
N VAL A 505 -8.94 7.75 12.06
CA VAL A 505 -8.13 8.22 10.92
C VAL A 505 -6.70 7.75 11.14
N CYS A 506 -6.37 6.63 10.52
CA CYS A 506 -5.07 5.98 10.57
C CYS A 506 -4.11 6.50 9.51
N SER A 507 -4.62 7.03 8.40
CA SER A 507 -3.80 7.57 7.31
C SER A 507 -4.48 8.75 6.65
N SER A 508 -3.67 9.57 5.96
CA SER A 508 -4.15 10.61 5.08
C SER A 508 -3.23 10.74 3.87
N THR A 509 -3.81 10.99 2.69
CA THR A 509 -3.08 11.34 1.47
C THR A 509 -2.35 12.68 1.62
N PHE A 510 -2.82 13.54 2.51
CA PHE A 510 -2.37 14.91 2.71
C PHE A 510 -1.68 15.11 4.07
N CYS A 511 -1.07 14.08 4.63
CA CYS A 511 -0.29 14.19 5.88
C CYS A 511 0.88 13.21 5.87
N ASP A 512 1.97 13.59 6.54
CA ASP A 512 3.06 12.65 6.82
C ASP A 512 2.57 11.58 7.81
N GLN A 513 2.77 10.32 7.42
CA GLN A 513 2.23 9.19 8.17
C GLN A 513 2.84 9.07 9.56
N GLU A 514 4.15 9.28 9.68
CA GLU A 514 4.84 9.08 10.94
C GLU A 514 4.40 10.13 11.96
N MET A 515 4.21 11.38 11.50
CA MET A 515 3.61 12.43 12.34
C MET A 515 2.18 12.09 12.77
N LEU A 516 1.33 11.58 11.87
CA LEU A 516 -0.05 11.19 12.21
C LEU A 516 -0.09 10.01 13.17
N ASP A 517 0.78 9.01 13.00
CA ASP A 517 0.92 7.88 13.93
C ASP A 517 1.26 8.38 15.34
N PHE A 518 2.26 9.26 15.47
CA PHE A 518 2.63 9.84 16.76
C PHE A 518 1.49 10.65 17.38
N LEU A 519 0.76 11.43 16.60
CA LEU A 519 -0.37 12.21 17.12
C LEU A 519 -1.48 11.29 17.65
N ASN A 520 -1.82 10.25 16.89
CA ASN A 520 -2.81 9.27 17.31
C ASN A 520 -2.40 8.55 18.61
N GLU A 521 -1.14 8.14 18.74
CA GLU A 521 -0.64 7.53 19.98
C GLU A 521 -0.68 8.51 21.17
N ALA A 522 -0.28 9.76 20.96
CA ALA A 522 -0.30 10.80 21.99
C ALA A 522 -1.73 11.09 22.48
N LEU A 523 -2.71 11.15 21.56
CA LEU A 523 -4.13 11.33 21.90
C LEU A 523 -4.68 10.13 22.68
N GLU A 524 -4.35 8.90 22.28
CA GLU A 524 -4.78 7.69 22.99
C GLU A 524 -4.20 7.62 24.40
N GLU A 525 -2.93 8.00 24.59
CA GLU A 525 -2.32 8.10 25.91
C GLU A 525 -3.03 9.16 26.77
N ASN A 526 -3.27 10.35 26.23
CA ASN A 526 -3.96 11.43 26.93
C ASN A 526 -5.39 11.04 27.35
N LEU A 527 -6.13 10.36 26.48
CA LEU A 527 -7.46 9.83 26.79
C LEU A 527 -7.45 8.84 27.95
N ARG A 528 -6.44 7.94 28.00
CA ARG A 528 -6.27 6.99 29.11
C ARG A 528 -6.00 7.71 30.43
N VAL A 529 -5.17 8.76 30.40
CA VAL A 529 -4.84 9.57 31.58
C VAL A 529 -6.06 10.35 32.09
N LYS A 530 -6.80 11.03 31.20
CA LYS A 530 -8.04 11.75 31.56
C LYS A 530 -9.09 10.81 32.15
N GLY A 531 -9.25 9.61 31.59
CA GLY A 531 -10.16 8.59 32.09
C GLY A 531 -9.81 8.08 33.49
N ALA A 532 -8.52 8.00 33.82
CA ALA A 532 -8.05 7.60 35.15
C ALA A 532 -8.18 8.72 36.21
N ASN A 533 -8.01 9.98 35.80
CA ASN A 533 -7.91 11.12 36.73
C ASN A 533 -9.22 11.93 36.89
N HIS A 534 -10.30 11.57 36.18
CA HIS A 534 -11.57 12.33 36.17
C HIS A 534 -11.39 13.86 35.95
N SER A 535 -10.37 14.24 35.17
CA SER A 535 -10.02 15.64 34.92
C SER A 535 -10.50 16.10 33.54
N GLU A 536 -11.49 16.99 33.50
CA GLU A 536 -12.01 17.63 32.27
C GLU A 536 -11.20 18.89 31.87
N GLY A 537 -9.87 18.83 31.98
CA GLY A 537 -8.99 19.96 31.65
C GLY A 537 -8.73 20.08 30.14
N ALA A 538 -8.83 21.31 29.62
CA ALA A 538 -8.33 21.66 28.28
C ALA A 538 -6.81 21.40 28.17
N LEU A 539 -6.33 21.09 26.97
CA LEU A 539 -4.89 20.90 26.72
C LEU A 539 -4.10 22.16 27.14
N PRO A 540 -2.93 22.01 27.79
CA PRO A 540 -2.12 23.13 28.23
C PRO A 540 -1.64 23.97 27.04
N VAL A 541 -1.57 25.30 27.20
CA VAL A 541 -1.04 26.20 26.18
C VAL A 541 0.45 26.43 26.42
N CYS A 542 1.27 26.31 25.37
CA CYS A 542 2.70 26.62 25.49
C CYS A 542 2.93 28.13 25.61
N SER A 543 3.46 28.59 26.75
CA SER A 543 3.74 30.00 27.01
C SER A 543 4.86 30.60 26.16
N SER A 544 5.70 29.76 25.55
CA SER A 544 6.85 30.17 24.73
C SER A 544 6.52 30.24 23.23
N CYS A 545 5.34 29.77 22.83
CA CYS A 545 4.87 29.82 21.46
C CYS A 545 4.19 31.17 21.17
N SER A 546 4.57 31.82 20.09
CA SER A 546 3.93 33.04 19.60
C SER A 546 2.81 32.71 18.62
N ILE A 547 1.89 31.82 19.00
CA ILE A 547 0.77 31.43 18.12
C ILE A 547 -0.36 32.45 18.28
N ASP A 548 -0.88 32.93 17.15
CA ASP A 548 -1.95 33.92 17.18
C ASP A 548 -3.17 33.39 17.94
N SER A 549 -3.75 34.25 18.77
CA SER A 549 -5.07 33.99 19.32
C SER A 549 -6.11 34.14 18.20
N PRO A 550 -7.30 33.53 18.32
CA PRO A 550 -8.40 33.78 17.40
C PRO A 550 -8.68 35.28 17.20
N VAL A 551 -8.55 36.09 18.26
CA VAL A 551 -8.67 37.56 18.22
C VAL A 551 -7.57 38.17 17.34
N GLY A 552 -6.32 37.72 17.50
CA GLY A 552 -5.17 38.17 16.71
C GLY A 552 -5.35 37.89 15.21
N ILE A 553 -5.74 36.66 14.86
CA ILE A 553 -6.02 36.23 13.48
C ILE A 553 -7.09 37.13 12.86
N LEU A 554 -8.22 37.32 13.55
CA LEU A 554 -9.31 38.15 13.05
C LEU A 554 -8.92 39.62 12.94
N SER A 555 -8.12 40.14 13.88
CA SER A 555 -7.62 41.51 13.85
C SER A 555 -6.70 41.76 12.65
N GLU A 556 -5.81 40.82 12.32
CA GLU A 556 -4.95 40.89 11.13
C GLU A 556 -5.81 40.92 9.86
N ILE A 557 -6.72 39.95 9.71
CA ILE A 557 -7.57 39.80 8.52
C ILE A 557 -8.47 41.02 8.32
N CYS A 558 -9.16 41.46 9.36
CA CYS A 558 -10.11 42.59 9.28
C CYS A 558 -9.41 43.96 9.16
N SER A 559 -8.08 44.02 9.37
CA SER A 559 -7.28 45.23 9.13
C SER A 559 -6.68 45.28 7.72
N HIS A 560 -6.77 44.20 6.95
CA HIS A 560 -6.20 44.13 5.61
C HIS A 560 -6.99 45.03 4.63
N PRO A 561 -6.33 45.88 3.81
CA PRO A 561 -7.00 46.88 2.98
C PRO A 561 -7.95 46.27 1.92
N ASP A 562 -7.67 45.05 1.47
CA ASP A 562 -8.48 44.35 0.47
C ASP A 562 -9.71 43.62 1.06
N VAL A 563 -9.86 43.61 2.39
CA VAL A 563 -10.97 42.92 3.08
C VAL A 563 -12.08 43.92 3.39
N THR A 564 -13.20 43.82 2.67
CA THR A 564 -14.36 44.72 2.81
C THR A 564 -15.48 44.14 3.67
N SER A 565 -15.52 42.82 3.82
CA SER A 565 -16.45 42.07 4.67
C SER A 565 -15.80 40.76 5.10
N CYS A 566 -16.13 40.32 6.31
CA CYS A 566 -15.58 39.10 6.90
C CYS A 566 -16.70 38.33 7.60
N VAL A 567 -16.87 37.06 7.21
CA VAL A 567 -17.80 36.11 7.85
C VAL A 567 -16.98 35.01 8.51
N VAL A 568 -17.33 34.66 9.75
CA VAL A 568 -16.63 33.64 10.55
C VAL A 568 -17.60 32.49 10.85
N LEU A 569 -17.21 31.26 10.49
CA LEU A 569 -17.99 30.05 10.78
C LEU A 569 -17.62 29.44 12.14
N GLY A 570 -17.85 30.19 13.21
CA GLY A 570 -17.53 29.79 14.57
C GLY A 570 -18.47 30.43 15.58
N SER A 571 -18.57 29.87 16.78
CA SER A 571 -19.27 30.55 17.88
C SER A 571 -18.56 31.85 18.25
N GLN A 572 -19.28 32.83 18.80
CA GLN A 572 -18.66 34.05 19.35
C GLN A 572 -17.62 33.73 20.44
N SER A 573 -17.77 32.59 21.13
CA SER A 573 -16.79 32.11 22.13
C SER A 573 -15.46 31.63 21.52
N TRP A 574 -15.36 31.47 20.19
CA TRP A 574 -14.05 31.28 19.55
C TRP A 574 -13.19 32.55 19.67
N CYS A 575 -13.84 33.71 19.76
CA CYS A 575 -13.21 35.01 19.95
C CYS A 575 -13.56 35.53 21.35
N ASP A 576 -12.84 35.06 22.39
CA ASP A 576 -12.99 35.51 23.79
C ASP A 576 -12.43 36.96 23.99
N GLY A 577 -12.87 37.91 23.17
CA GLY A 577 -12.44 39.30 23.23
C GLY A 577 -13.12 40.20 22.18
N THR A 578 -13.27 41.48 22.50
CA THR A 578 -13.73 42.48 21.52
C THR A 578 -12.58 42.87 20.59
N LEU A 579 -12.81 42.90 19.28
CA LEU A 579 -11.86 43.44 18.31
C LEU A 579 -11.76 44.96 18.49
N VAL A 580 -10.83 45.41 19.33
CA VAL A 580 -10.61 46.83 19.62
C VAL A 580 -9.70 47.44 18.55
N GLY A 581 -10.17 48.51 17.89
CA GLY A 581 -9.36 49.30 16.95
C GLY A 581 -9.42 48.87 15.49
N VAL A 582 -10.27 47.90 15.14
CA VAL A 582 -10.43 47.41 13.75
C VAL A 582 -11.64 48.06 13.07
N LYS A 583 -11.47 48.50 11.82
CA LYS A 583 -12.52 49.21 11.05
C LYS A 583 -13.68 48.30 10.65
N LEU A 584 -13.42 47.01 10.47
CA LEU A 584 -14.39 46.00 10.06
C LEU A 584 -14.69 45.05 11.22
N GLN A 585 -15.97 44.87 11.54
CA GLN A 585 -16.41 43.87 12.52
C GLN A 585 -16.87 42.62 11.78
N PRO A 586 -16.37 41.42 12.13
CA PRO A 586 -16.76 40.18 11.48
C PRO A 586 -18.18 39.76 11.87
N GLU A 587 -18.92 39.20 10.91
CA GLU A 587 -20.20 38.55 11.14
C GLU A 587 -19.97 37.09 11.55
N PHE A 588 -20.54 36.67 12.67
CA PHE A 588 -20.43 35.29 13.14
C PHE A 588 -21.66 34.48 12.71
N LEU A 589 -21.39 33.34 12.04
CA LEU A 589 -22.36 32.29 11.78
C LEU A 589 -22.00 31.09 12.65
N GLN A 590 -23.02 30.47 13.27
CA GLN A 590 -22.80 29.32 14.13
C GLN A 590 -22.10 28.19 13.35
N GLY A 591 -20.87 27.87 13.75
CA GLY A 591 -20.06 26.80 13.19
C GLY A 591 -20.30 25.44 13.85
N PRO A 592 -19.60 24.38 13.39
CA PRO A 592 -19.73 23.04 13.95
C PRO A 592 -19.24 22.97 15.40
N SER A 593 -19.88 22.10 16.20
CA SER A 593 -19.39 21.80 17.56
C SER A 593 -18.07 21.05 17.48
N CYS A 594 -17.01 21.62 18.04
CA CYS A 594 -15.66 21.03 17.99
C CYS A 594 -15.28 20.30 19.29
N CYS A 595 -16.15 20.29 20.30
CA CYS A 595 -15.89 19.74 21.64
C CYS A 595 -15.69 18.22 21.61
N GLU A 596 -16.45 17.50 20.77
CA GLU A 596 -16.37 16.03 20.64
C GLU A 596 -15.14 15.56 19.84
N VAL A 597 -14.44 16.49 19.18
CA VAL A 597 -13.32 16.20 18.27
C VAL A 597 -11.95 16.42 18.93
N GLN A 598 -11.88 17.19 20.01
CA GLN A 598 -10.63 17.70 20.59
C GLN A 598 -9.64 16.62 21.05
N ASP A 599 -10.13 15.51 21.60
CA ASP A 599 -9.30 14.37 22.01
C ASP A 599 -9.64 13.11 21.20
N SER A 600 -10.02 13.25 19.93
CA SER A 600 -10.47 12.12 19.11
C SER A 600 -9.44 11.73 18.05
N THR A 601 -9.13 10.44 17.95
CA THR A 601 -8.33 9.89 16.83
C THR A 601 -9.10 9.86 15.50
N LEU A 602 -10.36 10.30 15.50
CA LEU A 602 -11.13 10.55 14.29
C LEU A 602 -10.87 11.90 13.67
N HIS A 603 -10.28 12.87 14.39
CA HIS A 603 -9.98 14.21 13.86
C HIS A 603 -11.18 14.80 13.09
N ASP A 604 -10.98 15.30 11.87
CA ASP A 604 -12.05 15.78 10.97
C ASP A 604 -12.92 14.68 10.31
N GLY A 605 -12.76 13.42 10.73
CA GLY A 605 -13.48 12.25 10.22
C GLY A 605 -14.79 11.92 10.91
N GLN A 606 -15.16 12.66 11.96
CA GLN A 606 -16.44 12.49 12.67
C GLN A 606 -17.63 12.84 11.76
N PRO A 607 -18.61 11.93 11.55
CA PRO A 607 -19.74 12.18 10.64
C PRO A 607 -20.57 13.41 10.98
N ASP A 608 -20.79 13.67 12.27
CA ASP A 608 -21.61 14.79 12.75
C ASP A 608 -20.91 16.12 12.55
N TYR A 609 -19.60 16.18 12.84
CA TYR A 609 -18.76 17.33 12.52
C TYR A 609 -18.76 17.61 11.01
N GLN A 610 -18.57 16.60 10.17
CA GLN A 610 -18.57 16.75 8.71
C GLN A 610 -19.92 17.27 8.18
N PHE A 611 -21.02 16.77 8.74
CA PHE A 611 -22.37 17.20 8.39
C PHE A 611 -22.60 18.68 8.75
N GLU A 612 -22.29 19.06 9.99
CA GLU A 612 -22.43 20.45 10.46
C GLU A 612 -21.54 21.41 9.67
N LEU A 613 -20.30 21.01 9.40
CA LEU A 613 -19.35 21.78 8.62
C LEU A 613 -19.85 22.03 7.19
N LEU A 614 -20.31 20.99 6.49
CA LEU A 614 -20.86 21.13 5.14
C LEU A 614 -22.12 22.01 5.13
N ASN A 615 -23.04 21.79 6.08
CA ASN A 615 -24.27 22.57 6.20
C ASN A 615 -23.97 24.07 6.39
N THR A 616 -23.00 24.37 7.26
CA THR A 616 -22.61 25.76 7.57
C THR A 616 -21.89 26.42 6.39
N VAL A 617 -20.98 25.70 5.72
CA VAL A 617 -20.32 26.22 4.51
C VAL A 617 -21.31 26.47 3.39
N LEU A 618 -22.25 25.54 3.16
CA LEU A 618 -23.32 25.72 2.17
C LEU A 618 -24.13 27.00 2.46
N PHE A 619 -24.53 27.20 3.71
CA PHE A 619 -25.27 28.40 4.12
C PHE A 619 -24.45 29.68 3.94
N ALA A 620 -23.15 29.66 4.28
CA ALA A 620 -22.27 30.80 4.09
C ALA A 620 -22.07 31.16 2.61
N LEU A 621 -21.85 30.16 1.74
CA LEU A 621 -21.69 30.37 0.30
C LEU A 621 -22.95 31.00 -0.34
N GLN A 622 -24.15 30.70 0.18
CA GLN A 622 -25.40 31.33 -0.25
C GLN A 622 -25.53 32.80 0.17
N LYS A 623 -24.81 33.22 1.23
CA LYS A 623 -24.85 34.57 1.78
C LYS A 623 -23.66 35.45 1.42
N GLN A 624 -22.59 34.89 0.83
CA GLN A 624 -21.41 35.67 0.47
C GLN A 624 -21.72 36.74 -0.59
N HIS A 625 -21.03 37.88 -0.48
CA HIS A 625 -21.05 38.96 -1.48
C HIS A 625 -19.75 38.99 -2.27
N GLN A 626 -19.75 39.53 -3.49
CA GLN A 626 -18.52 39.64 -4.31
C GLN A 626 -17.39 40.31 -3.52
N GLY A 627 -16.22 39.68 -3.46
CA GLY A 627 -15.04 40.18 -2.75
C GLY A 627 -15.01 39.91 -1.24
N SER A 628 -16.04 39.28 -0.67
CA SER A 628 -16.09 38.94 0.76
C SER A 628 -15.03 37.93 1.18
N THR A 629 -14.69 37.94 2.48
CA THR A 629 -13.77 36.99 3.10
C THR A 629 -14.53 36.06 4.03
N LEU A 630 -14.20 34.77 3.98
CA LEU A 630 -14.75 33.72 4.82
C LEU A 630 -13.64 33.10 5.67
N VAL A 631 -13.84 33.03 6.98
CA VAL A 631 -12.92 32.39 7.93
C VAL A 631 -13.60 31.16 8.51
N ILE A 632 -12.93 30.02 8.46
CA ILE A 632 -13.47 28.72 8.89
C ILE A 632 -12.48 28.08 9.87
N PRO A 633 -12.80 28.07 11.18
CA PRO A 633 -12.06 27.25 12.15
C PRO A 633 -12.17 25.76 11.79
N LEU A 634 -11.05 25.06 11.71
CA LEU A 634 -10.98 23.64 11.33
C LEU A 634 -10.08 22.86 12.28
N CYS A 635 -10.50 21.64 12.62
CA CYS A 635 -9.70 20.69 13.40
C CYS A 635 -8.48 20.21 12.61
N SER A 636 -8.70 19.82 11.37
CA SER A 636 -7.72 19.29 10.42
C SER A 636 -8.37 19.19 9.03
N VAL A 637 -7.59 18.79 8.02
CA VAL A 637 -8.09 18.44 6.68
C VAL A 637 -7.52 17.06 6.28
N LEU A 638 -7.57 16.09 7.19
CA LEU A 638 -6.97 14.77 6.98
C LEU A 638 -7.84 13.88 6.10
N THR A 639 -9.16 14.05 6.14
CA THR A 639 -10.09 13.26 5.34
C THR A 639 -10.31 13.83 3.95
N ARG A 640 -10.61 12.96 2.98
CA ARG A 640 -11.01 13.35 1.63
C ARG A 640 -12.29 14.18 1.61
N PHE A 641 -13.19 13.95 2.55
CA PHE A 641 -14.40 14.75 2.70
C PHE A 641 -14.06 16.22 2.99
N THR A 642 -13.29 16.49 4.05
CA THR A 642 -12.92 17.87 4.42
C THR A 642 -11.98 18.49 3.40
N SER A 643 -11.07 17.71 2.82
CA SER A 643 -10.22 18.14 1.69
C SER A 643 -11.06 18.55 0.47
N GLY A 644 -12.12 17.80 0.16
CA GLY A 644 -13.10 18.15 -0.87
C GLY A 644 -13.85 19.45 -0.58
N LEU A 645 -14.09 19.77 0.69
CA LEU A 645 -14.68 21.03 1.08
C LEU A 645 -13.72 22.21 0.86
N VAL A 646 -12.44 22.05 1.20
CA VAL A 646 -11.40 23.05 0.88
C VAL A 646 -11.29 23.26 -0.63
N PHE A 647 -11.32 22.19 -1.43
CA PHE A 647 -11.34 22.29 -2.89
C PHE A 647 -12.57 23.04 -3.40
N THR A 648 -13.74 22.78 -2.82
CA THR A 648 -14.99 23.48 -3.17
C THR A 648 -14.90 24.99 -2.91
N LEU A 649 -14.29 25.37 -1.79
CA LEU A 649 -14.00 26.77 -1.48
C LEU A 649 -12.98 27.35 -2.48
N HIS A 650 -11.99 26.57 -2.90
CA HIS A 650 -10.99 27.01 -3.88
C HIS A 650 -11.62 27.38 -5.24
N LEU A 651 -12.73 26.75 -5.61
CA LEU A 651 -13.52 27.14 -6.80
C LEU A 651 -14.23 28.49 -6.63
N CYS A 652 -14.47 28.95 -5.40
CA CYS A 652 -15.32 30.10 -5.09
C CYS A 652 -14.54 31.34 -4.64
N PHE A 653 -13.26 31.23 -4.30
CA PHE A 653 -12.47 32.31 -3.73
C PHE A 653 -11.17 32.54 -4.51
N ARG A 654 -10.71 33.80 -4.55
CA ARG A 654 -9.47 34.18 -5.23
C ARG A 654 -8.22 33.64 -4.54
N TYR A 655 -8.24 33.61 -3.22
CA TYR A 655 -7.10 33.12 -2.44
C TYR A 655 -7.60 32.29 -1.26
N ILE A 656 -6.94 31.18 -0.98
CA ILE A 656 -7.12 30.42 0.25
C ILE A 656 -5.77 30.28 0.94
N THR A 657 -5.74 30.64 2.22
CA THR A 657 -4.59 30.44 3.12
C THR A 657 -5.09 29.90 4.45
N PHE A 658 -4.20 29.68 5.42
CA PHE A 658 -4.57 29.28 6.77
C PHE A 658 -3.69 29.96 7.82
N ARG A 659 -4.17 29.94 9.07
CA ARG A 659 -3.45 30.37 10.28
C ARG A 659 -3.59 29.31 11.35
N CYS A 660 -2.49 28.97 12.02
CA CYS A 660 -2.53 28.20 13.26
C CYS A 660 -3.03 29.09 14.41
N SER A 661 -3.83 28.52 15.30
CA SER A 661 -4.50 29.21 16.41
C SER A 661 -4.10 28.60 17.73
N SER A 662 -3.87 29.43 18.75
CA SER A 662 -3.61 28.96 20.13
C SER A 662 -4.87 28.41 20.83
N GLY A 663 -6.06 28.74 20.32
CA GLY A 663 -7.34 28.19 20.76
C GLY A 663 -7.76 26.94 19.99
N TRP A 664 -8.87 26.32 20.42
CA TRP A 664 -9.52 25.24 19.67
C TRP A 664 -10.68 25.80 18.83
N PRO A 665 -10.85 25.41 17.55
CA PRO A 665 -9.99 24.55 16.72
C PRO A 665 -8.58 25.11 16.45
N PRO A 666 -7.59 24.24 16.17
CA PRO A 666 -6.16 24.56 16.12
C PRO A 666 -5.75 25.36 14.88
N ALA A 667 -6.62 25.48 13.88
CA ALA A 667 -6.35 26.28 12.69
C ALA A 667 -7.62 26.98 12.18
N ALA A 668 -7.42 28.08 11.45
CA ALA A 668 -8.44 28.78 10.71
C ALA A 668 -8.07 28.83 9.23
N LEU A 669 -8.95 28.31 8.38
CA LEU A 669 -8.88 28.50 6.94
C LEU A 669 -9.39 29.90 6.60
N VAL A 670 -8.66 30.63 5.77
CA VAL A 670 -8.97 32.00 5.37
C VAL A 670 -9.17 32.04 3.86
N CYS A 671 -10.41 32.21 3.44
CA CYS A 671 -10.81 32.29 2.04
C CYS A 671 -11.10 33.76 1.68
N VAL A 672 -10.25 34.36 0.84
CA VAL A 672 -10.27 35.80 0.54
C VAL A 672 -10.80 36.05 -0.87
N GLY A 673 -11.69 37.03 -0.98
CA GLY A 673 -12.16 37.54 -2.26
C GLY A 673 -13.11 36.58 -2.95
N PHE A 674 -14.31 36.39 -2.39
CA PHE A 674 -15.37 35.59 -2.99
C PHE A 674 -15.62 36.02 -4.44
N SER A 675 -15.43 35.09 -5.36
CA SER A 675 -15.53 35.28 -6.79
C SER A 675 -16.25 34.04 -7.35
N PRO A 676 -17.59 34.02 -7.29
CA PRO A 676 -18.36 32.82 -7.54
C PRO A 676 -18.18 32.35 -9.00
N PRO A 677 -17.98 31.04 -9.22
CA PRO A 677 -17.92 30.51 -10.57
C PRO A 677 -19.30 30.62 -11.23
N SER A 678 -19.35 30.66 -12.56
CA SER A 678 -20.62 30.63 -13.31
C SER A 678 -21.47 29.39 -12.97
N ALA A 679 -20.82 28.31 -12.57
CA ALA A 679 -21.45 27.06 -12.14
C ALA A 679 -21.86 27.03 -10.66
N LEU A 680 -21.75 28.13 -9.90
CA LEU A 680 -22.09 28.17 -8.47
C LEU A 680 -23.49 27.62 -8.15
N PRO A 681 -24.57 27.96 -8.89
CA PRO A 681 -25.90 27.40 -8.58
C PRO A 681 -25.92 25.87 -8.62
N ARG A 682 -25.28 25.27 -9.64
CA ARG A 682 -25.15 23.82 -9.78
C ARG A 682 -24.33 23.20 -8.64
N LEU A 683 -23.26 23.88 -8.24
CA LEU A 683 -22.43 23.46 -7.11
C LEU A 683 -23.24 23.47 -5.81
N LEU A 684 -24.00 24.53 -5.53
CA LEU A 684 -24.85 24.63 -4.33
C LEU A 684 -25.96 23.56 -4.31
N ASP A 685 -26.54 23.23 -5.47
CA ASP A 685 -27.50 22.14 -5.59
C ASP A 685 -26.85 20.79 -5.31
N PHE A 686 -25.66 20.54 -5.87
CA PHE A 686 -24.90 19.32 -5.58
C PHE A 686 -24.55 19.17 -4.09
N LEU A 687 -24.06 20.24 -3.44
CA LEU A 687 -23.75 20.21 -2.01
C LEU A 687 -25.00 19.95 -1.15
N ARG A 688 -26.16 20.47 -1.55
CA ARG A 688 -27.45 20.13 -0.92
C ARG A 688 -27.78 18.64 -1.08
N ASP A 689 -27.58 18.07 -2.26
CA ASP A 689 -27.79 16.64 -2.49
C ASP A 689 -26.84 15.78 -1.65
N VAL A 690 -25.58 16.19 -1.49
CA VAL A 690 -24.62 15.52 -0.60
C VAL A 690 -25.13 15.56 0.85
N LEU A 691 -25.58 16.72 1.32
CA LEU A 691 -26.09 16.89 2.68
C LEU A 691 -27.33 16.00 2.94
N GLU A 692 -28.26 15.93 1.98
CA GLU A 692 -29.42 15.04 2.07
C GLU A 692 -29.03 13.55 2.05
N LYS A 693 -28.01 13.18 1.28
CA LYS A 693 -27.45 11.82 1.34
C LYS A 693 -26.82 11.52 2.69
N MET A 694 -26.06 12.46 3.27
CA MET A 694 -25.48 12.28 4.61
C MET A 694 -26.55 12.00 5.67
N LYS A 695 -27.70 12.70 5.62
CA LYS A 695 -28.84 12.42 6.52
C LYS A 695 -29.36 10.99 6.39
N LYS A 696 -29.47 10.50 5.16
CA LYS A 696 -29.94 9.13 4.89
C LYS A 696 -28.93 8.09 5.38
N VAL A 697 -27.66 8.29 5.04
CA VAL A 697 -26.57 7.38 5.40
C VAL A 697 -26.34 7.34 6.91
N LYS A 698 -26.56 8.45 7.64
CA LYS A 698 -26.50 8.49 9.10
C LYS A 698 -27.51 7.54 9.78
N LEU A 699 -28.61 7.19 9.10
CA LEU A 699 -29.58 6.21 9.59
C LEU A 699 -29.12 4.75 9.37
N GLU A 700 -28.11 4.54 8.52
CA GLU A 700 -27.54 3.23 8.25
C GLU A 700 -26.35 2.97 9.18
N LEU A 701 -26.40 1.89 9.95
CA LEU A 701 -25.36 1.59 10.93
C LEU A 701 -24.01 1.33 10.24
N GLY A 702 -22.98 2.07 10.65
CA GLY A 702 -21.60 1.86 10.21
C GLY A 702 -21.28 2.38 8.80
N ARG A 703 -22.06 3.32 8.27
CA ARG A 703 -21.85 3.95 6.95
C ARG A 703 -21.64 5.45 7.08
N GLN A 704 -20.85 6.04 6.18
CA GLN A 704 -20.71 7.49 6.05
C GLN A 704 -20.37 7.91 4.61
N ILE A 705 -20.55 9.19 4.28
CA ILE A 705 -20.02 9.76 3.03
C ILE A 705 -18.52 10.02 3.22
N LEU A 706 -17.68 9.36 2.44
CA LEU A 706 -16.22 9.47 2.54
C LEU A 706 -15.64 10.58 1.65
N GLN A 707 -16.31 10.86 0.53
CA GLN A 707 -15.81 11.75 -0.51
C GLN A 707 -16.99 12.28 -1.33
N PHE A 708 -16.91 13.54 -1.78
CA PHE A 708 -17.85 14.10 -2.76
C PHE A 708 -17.19 14.84 -3.93
N VAL A 709 -15.88 15.10 -3.83
CA VAL A 709 -15.04 15.61 -4.93
C VAL A 709 -14.21 14.45 -5.47
N PRO A 710 -14.12 14.23 -6.80
CA PRO A 710 -13.28 13.19 -7.36
C PRO A 710 -11.84 13.30 -6.85
N LEU A 711 -11.24 12.17 -6.48
CA LEU A 711 -9.91 12.15 -5.88
C LEU A 711 -8.87 12.68 -6.86
N GLU A 712 -9.08 12.45 -8.15
CA GLU A 712 -8.26 12.96 -9.24
C GLU A 712 -8.16 14.49 -9.22
N GLU A 713 -9.21 15.20 -8.80
CA GLU A 713 -9.16 16.66 -8.66
C GLU A 713 -8.37 17.09 -7.42
N LEU A 714 -8.51 16.35 -6.32
CA LEU A 714 -7.74 16.63 -5.09
C LEU A 714 -6.25 16.35 -5.24
N LEU A 715 -5.87 15.48 -6.18
CA LEU A 715 -4.49 15.09 -6.49
C LEU A 715 -3.81 15.98 -7.55
N ARG A 716 -4.50 16.97 -8.11
CA ARG A 716 -4.01 17.85 -9.18
C ARG A 716 -3.53 19.21 -8.67
N GLY A 717 -2.61 19.81 -9.42
CA GLY A 717 -2.16 21.19 -9.21
C GLY A 717 -1.46 21.41 -7.86
N GLU A 718 -1.72 22.56 -7.24
CA GLU A 718 -1.12 22.97 -5.96
C GLU A 718 -1.94 22.51 -4.74
N VAL A 719 -3.14 21.96 -4.94
CA VAL A 719 -4.04 21.51 -3.87
C VAL A 719 -3.38 20.49 -2.92
N PRO A 720 -2.73 19.40 -3.39
CA PRO A 720 -2.09 18.44 -2.50
C PRO A 720 -1.03 19.06 -1.59
N ARG A 721 -0.25 20.01 -2.13
CA ARG A 721 0.81 20.69 -1.37
C ARG A 721 0.21 21.57 -0.28
N PHE A 722 -0.83 22.33 -0.62
CA PHE A 722 -1.53 23.16 0.35
C PHE A 722 -2.13 22.34 1.49
N LEU A 723 -2.87 21.27 1.17
CA LEU A 723 -3.47 20.39 2.17
C LEU A 723 -2.41 19.72 3.05
N SER A 724 -1.29 19.30 2.45
CA SER A 724 -0.15 18.73 3.18
C SER A 724 0.51 19.74 4.13
N SER A 725 0.71 20.98 3.69
CA SER A 725 1.23 22.06 4.52
C SER A 725 0.28 22.37 5.69
N PHE A 726 -1.03 22.43 5.43
CA PHE A 726 -2.05 22.64 6.45
C PHE A 726 -1.97 21.57 7.55
N ASN A 727 -2.08 20.29 7.15
CA ASN A 727 -2.07 19.19 8.12
C ASN A 727 -0.73 19.08 8.85
N THR A 728 0.40 19.33 8.18
CA THR A 728 1.71 19.31 8.83
C THR A 728 1.80 20.36 9.94
N ALA A 729 1.30 21.57 9.70
CA ALA A 729 1.28 22.64 10.71
C ALA A 729 0.39 22.27 11.90
N VAL A 730 -0.84 21.82 11.63
CA VAL A 730 -1.81 21.40 12.66
C VAL A 730 -1.27 20.24 13.51
N VAL A 731 -0.81 19.16 12.87
CA VAL A 731 -0.31 17.97 13.57
C VAL A 731 0.93 18.29 14.39
N ARG A 732 1.86 19.08 13.85
CA ARG A 732 3.04 19.54 14.60
C ARG A 732 2.64 20.32 15.84
N GLN A 733 1.74 21.29 15.70
CA GLN A 733 1.30 22.13 16.82
C GLN A 733 0.66 21.30 17.94
N GLN A 734 -0.22 20.36 17.58
CA GLN A 734 -0.86 19.49 18.56
C GLN A 734 0.15 18.58 19.27
N LEU A 735 1.08 17.97 18.52
CA LEU A 735 2.16 17.17 19.10
C LEU A 735 3.03 17.98 20.05
N HIS A 736 3.38 19.22 19.69
CA HIS A 736 4.17 20.12 20.55
C HIS A 736 3.47 20.39 21.88
N VAL A 737 2.15 20.59 21.86
CA VAL A 737 1.34 20.79 23.07
C VAL A 737 1.26 19.50 23.90
N LEU A 738 0.98 18.36 23.27
CA LEU A 738 0.89 17.06 23.96
C LEU A 738 2.22 16.62 24.58
N MET A 739 3.36 17.04 24.01
CA MET A 739 4.67 16.81 24.62
C MET A 739 4.85 17.52 25.97
N GLN A 740 4.12 18.61 26.21
CA GLN A 740 4.19 19.41 27.44
C GLN A 740 3.25 18.91 28.53
N VAL A 741 2.35 17.98 28.22
CA VAL A 741 1.51 17.30 29.22
C VAL A 741 2.38 16.30 29.98
N GLU A 742 2.54 16.51 31.29
CA GLU A 742 3.30 15.61 32.18
C GLU A 742 2.60 14.27 32.41
#